data_AF-A0A518BS34-F1
#
_entry.id   AF-A0A518BS34-F1
#
_cell.length_a   1.000
_cell.length_b   1.000
_cell.length_c   1.000
_cell.angle_alpha   90.00
_cell.angle_beta   90.00
_cell.angle_gamma   90.00
#
_symmetry.space_group_name_H-M   'P 1'
#
loop_
_entity.id
_entity.type
_entity.pdbx_description
1 polymer ?
#
loop_
_entity_poly.entity_id
_entity_poly.type
_entity_poly.pdbx_seq_one_letter_code
_entity_poly.pdbx_strand_id
1 'polypeptide(L)'
;MQLRLLLLLSPLALCQPVFAEPAAGLAVGQDEVDVSGFSTEQLIERLESLRDEAGYDTIRALGKSREPAAAQALVKSLRVLGSLGARLEVLKALSRFGGIAGAEQAAMQKLLDVATVEQEIEVRDQALQSLANAAGLGREYLAMVVEFPVDDAVRKRAMELHVEQKQRSDEAFYRRMLETEPKTDGKPRGKDKEEEQEVRRLPEVRELAFIALAEWLSVEELVPSVEDWSRTVRRTAVQELHRRGAEEAFSAAEGMFKRRDEWPENRLAAARVLLEIARDDWIGEVVDEGGRRDASMEEVQGCADLVVEFGDEKIFKDIAKRLGKGGTPEKLFAIRSLVGYSDKKVSKALIKLLEDKSMTVRLAVIKTMADRGDPSFLETLDEVLADALEAAADEKADDYSEPEFAQLIDSISRLRTGDEAWNAKLIEFAGSDLQGLRNAAVRVLGSRSPEKSMAQLEAALVHEDWSTRLIALEALEKLRTKAVVGLMIAQIQNETGRMADAFGDTLWRLTGQPFAKNGRSWAAWWKDHEGDFEPIDPKSLRALEEERERRRLEESSKAPDFFGLRIESTRVTFVVDVSGSMEEPTLTRYAGEKGPKRMDVAKKQLDLAIERLDPAALFNILTFSFDVNGWKDALTRGSVEAKAEASEYISSLRAGGGTNLYSALQAAFDDPEMDTLVVLSDGEPSVGDITEPGMIREQVATWNQERHVIIHTVQVGGQFKILEWLAKDSGGETVAIP
;
A
#
# COMPACT_ATOMS: atom_id res chain seq x y z
N MET A 1 60.07 -14.19 -77.10
CA MET A 1 60.14 -15.31 -78.06
C MET A 1 59.17 -16.38 -77.55
N GLN A 2 58.15 -16.70 -78.36
CA GLN A 2 57.17 -17.82 -78.25
C GLN A 2 56.20 -17.78 -77.03
N LEU A 3 54.87 -17.61 -77.22
CA LEU A 3 53.86 -18.58 -77.72
C LEU A 3 53.94 -19.91 -76.95
N ARG A 4 52.90 -20.50 -76.33
CA ARG A 4 51.53 -20.82 -76.80
C ARG A 4 50.82 -21.54 -75.61
N LEU A 5 49.60 -21.17 -75.19
CA LEU A 5 48.27 -21.67 -75.61
C LEU A 5 47.65 -22.76 -74.69
N LEU A 6 46.38 -22.50 -74.31
CA LEU A 6 45.22 -23.41 -74.09
C LEU A 6 45.18 -24.25 -72.79
N LEU A 7 44.06 -24.45 -72.08
CA LEU A 7 42.63 -24.08 -72.19
C LEU A 7 41.93 -24.50 -70.87
N LEU A 8 40.96 -23.68 -70.40
CA LEU A 8 39.63 -24.01 -69.83
C LEU A 8 39.52 -24.86 -68.53
N LEU A 9 38.63 -24.63 -67.55
CA LEU A 9 37.51 -23.68 -67.36
C LEU A 9 37.03 -23.73 -65.88
N SER A 10 36.96 -22.55 -65.25
CA SER A 10 35.92 -22.00 -64.34
C SER A 10 35.56 -22.62 -62.96
N PRO A 11 34.93 -21.85 -62.04
CA PRO A 11 34.45 -20.46 -62.15
C PRO A 11 35.00 -19.47 -61.11
N LEU A 12 34.85 -18.20 -61.50
CA LEU A 12 35.19 -16.94 -60.85
C LEU A 12 34.87 -16.84 -59.35
N ALA A 13 35.90 -16.49 -58.58
CA ALA A 13 35.80 -15.68 -57.37
C ALA A 13 36.42 -14.30 -57.67
N LEU A 14 35.68 -13.23 -57.42
CA LEU A 14 36.21 -11.86 -57.47
C LEU A 14 35.90 -11.18 -56.13
N CYS A 15 36.97 -10.79 -55.45
CA CYS A 15 36.99 -9.80 -54.38
C CYS A 15 36.39 -8.47 -54.84
N GLN A 16 35.83 -7.70 -53.89
CA GLN A 16 35.90 -6.23 -53.68
C GLN A 16 34.88 -5.85 -52.57
N PRO A 17 34.95 -4.66 -51.93
CA PRO A 17 35.25 -4.56 -50.50
C PRO A 17 34.09 -4.09 -49.60
N VAL A 18 34.38 -4.18 -48.30
CA VAL A 18 33.64 -3.69 -47.13
C VAL A 18 33.01 -2.31 -47.33
N PHE A 19 31.68 -2.27 -47.39
CA PHE A 19 30.88 -1.12 -46.97
C PHE A 19 30.38 -1.40 -45.55
N ALA A 20 30.75 -0.53 -44.63
CA ALA A 20 30.15 -0.46 -43.30
C ALA A 20 28.81 0.28 -43.44
N GLU A 21 27.72 -0.43 -43.17
CA GLU A 21 26.39 0.15 -42.95
C GLU A 21 26.12 0.28 -41.43
N PRO A 22 25.29 1.25 -41.03
CA PRO A 22 25.20 1.73 -39.66
C PRO A 22 24.46 0.73 -38.77
N ALA A 23 24.93 0.59 -37.52
CA ALA A 23 24.24 -0.13 -36.48
C ALA A 23 22.88 0.54 -36.19
N ALA A 24 21.84 0.05 -36.84
CA ALA A 24 20.45 0.34 -36.56
C ALA A 24 19.87 -0.83 -35.74
N GLY A 25 19.16 -0.49 -34.66
CA GLY A 25 18.22 -1.38 -33.99
C GLY A 25 18.79 -2.21 -32.84
N LEU A 26 18.89 -1.61 -31.65
CA LEU A 26 18.69 -2.36 -30.41
C LEU A 26 17.18 -2.48 -30.18
N ALA A 27 16.60 -3.50 -30.78
CA ALA A 27 15.33 -4.14 -30.43
C ALA A 27 15.62 -5.64 -30.63
N VAL A 28 15.21 -6.59 -29.79
CA VAL A 28 13.85 -6.96 -29.40
C VAL A 28 13.98 -7.89 -28.16
N GLY A 29 12.92 -8.02 -27.36
CA GLY A 29 12.83 -9.02 -26.28
C GLY A 29 13.08 -10.44 -26.79
N GLN A 30 13.28 -11.40 -25.89
CA GLN A 30 13.34 -12.82 -26.28
C GLN A 30 12.08 -13.14 -27.11
N ASP A 31 12.25 -13.31 -28.42
CA ASP A 31 11.16 -13.39 -29.39
C ASP A 31 10.11 -14.43 -28.97
N GLU A 32 8.82 -14.09 -29.11
CA GLU A 32 7.72 -15.06 -29.17
C GLU A 32 8.03 -16.01 -30.34
N VAL A 33 8.65 -17.15 -30.05
CA VAL A 33 8.88 -18.18 -31.05
C VAL A 33 7.54 -18.86 -31.30
N ASP A 34 7.04 -18.78 -32.53
CA ASP A 34 5.81 -19.49 -32.92
C ASP A 34 6.01 -21.00 -32.79
N VAL A 35 5.53 -21.54 -31.68
CA VAL A 35 5.53 -22.97 -31.35
C VAL A 35 4.17 -23.64 -31.61
N SER A 36 3.24 -22.96 -32.29
CA SER A 36 1.85 -23.41 -32.45
C SER A 36 1.69 -24.76 -33.17
N GLY A 37 2.71 -25.19 -33.92
CA GLY A 37 2.74 -26.48 -34.63
C GLY A 37 3.58 -27.59 -33.98
N PHE A 38 4.17 -27.38 -32.81
CA PHE A 38 5.10 -28.33 -32.19
C PHE A 38 4.33 -29.43 -31.42
N SER A 39 4.80 -30.68 -31.50
CA SER A 39 4.31 -31.76 -30.64
C SER A 39 4.82 -31.61 -29.20
N THR A 40 4.17 -32.29 -28.25
CA THR A 40 4.60 -32.29 -26.84
C THR A 40 6.05 -32.74 -26.70
N GLU A 41 6.49 -33.78 -27.42
CA GLU A 41 7.88 -34.23 -27.39
C GLU A 41 8.85 -33.18 -27.92
N GLN A 42 8.50 -32.48 -29.01
CA GLN A 42 9.32 -31.41 -29.58
C GLN A 42 9.45 -30.22 -28.62
N LEU A 43 8.37 -29.89 -27.91
CA LEU A 43 8.39 -28.85 -26.88
C LEU A 43 9.24 -29.25 -25.68
N ILE A 44 9.18 -30.52 -25.25
CA ILE A 44 10.02 -31.04 -24.16
C ILE A 44 11.50 -30.99 -24.56
N GLU A 45 11.85 -31.48 -25.75
CA GLU A 45 13.23 -31.45 -26.25
C GLU A 45 13.76 -30.02 -26.34
N ARG A 46 12.93 -29.08 -26.81
CA ARG A 46 13.27 -27.66 -26.86
C ARG A 46 13.53 -27.09 -25.46
N LEU A 47 12.66 -27.36 -24.48
CA LEU A 47 12.83 -26.89 -23.11
C LEU A 47 14.09 -27.48 -22.45
N GLU A 48 14.36 -28.77 -22.65
CA GLU A 48 15.52 -29.43 -22.04
C GLU A 48 16.85 -28.97 -22.66
N SER A 49 16.86 -28.69 -23.97
CA SER A 49 18.07 -28.27 -24.70
C SER A 49 18.39 -26.78 -24.53
N LEU A 50 17.38 -25.91 -24.65
CA LEU A 50 17.56 -24.46 -24.65
C LEU A 50 17.37 -23.81 -23.27
N ARG A 51 16.73 -24.51 -22.32
CA ARG A 51 16.46 -24.01 -20.96
C ARG A 51 15.78 -22.63 -20.98
N ASP A 52 16.42 -21.61 -20.41
CA ASP A 52 15.90 -20.24 -20.37
C ASP A 52 15.69 -19.65 -21.79
N GLU A 53 16.48 -20.10 -22.78
CA GLU A 53 16.35 -19.66 -24.19
C GLU A 53 15.21 -20.37 -24.94
N ALA A 54 14.51 -21.33 -24.31
CA ALA A 54 13.39 -22.02 -24.96
C ALA A 54 12.21 -21.08 -25.26
N GLY A 55 12.10 -19.97 -24.53
CA GLY A 55 11.01 -18.99 -24.62
C GLY A 55 9.76 -19.40 -23.85
N TYR A 56 9.03 -18.42 -23.32
CA TYR A 56 7.86 -18.65 -22.47
C TYR A 56 6.70 -19.34 -23.21
N ASP A 57 6.57 -19.13 -24.51
CA ASP A 57 5.53 -19.81 -25.30
C ASP A 57 5.72 -21.32 -25.35
N THR A 58 6.96 -21.81 -25.29
CA THR A 58 7.25 -23.25 -25.15
C THR A 58 6.68 -23.79 -23.84
N ILE A 59 6.91 -23.08 -22.72
CA ILE A 59 6.40 -23.45 -21.39
C ILE A 59 4.86 -23.39 -21.37
N ARG A 60 4.27 -22.34 -21.93
CA ARG A 60 2.81 -22.18 -22.04
C ARG A 60 2.19 -23.27 -22.88
N ALA A 61 2.80 -23.62 -24.02
CA ALA A 61 2.35 -24.68 -24.91
C ALA A 61 2.41 -26.05 -24.23
N LEU A 62 3.49 -26.35 -23.49
CA LEU A 62 3.58 -27.54 -22.65
C LEU A 62 2.44 -27.61 -21.63
N GLY A 63 2.14 -26.50 -20.94
CA GLY A 63 0.98 -26.44 -20.04
C GLY A 63 -0.36 -26.63 -20.75
N LYS A 64 -0.51 -26.18 -22.01
CA LYS A 64 -1.74 -26.37 -22.82
C LYS A 64 -1.91 -27.81 -23.31
N SER A 65 -0.83 -28.56 -23.49
CA SER A 65 -0.89 -29.97 -23.94
C SER A 65 -1.71 -30.85 -22.98
N ARG A 66 -1.64 -30.55 -21.67
CA ARG A 66 -2.26 -31.33 -20.59
C ARG A 66 -1.84 -32.81 -20.60
N GLU A 67 -0.66 -33.13 -21.14
CA GLU A 67 -0.11 -34.48 -21.16
C GLU A 67 0.77 -34.77 -19.92
N PRO A 68 0.75 -36.01 -19.36
CA PRO A 68 1.61 -36.37 -18.23
C PRO A 68 3.11 -36.16 -18.47
N ALA A 69 3.57 -36.39 -19.71
CA ALA A 69 4.97 -36.16 -20.08
C ALA A 69 5.36 -34.67 -19.97
N ALA A 70 4.47 -33.77 -20.39
CA ALA A 70 4.68 -32.33 -20.28
C ALA A 70 4.76 -31.88 -18.81
N ALA A 71 3.88 -32.40 -17.95
CA ALA A 71 3.92 -32.12 -16.51
C ALA A 71 5.24 -32.54 -15.88
N GLN A 72 5.74 -33.74 -16.18
CA GLN A 72 7.02 -34.23 -15.66
C GLN A 72 8.20 -33.37 -16.15
N ALA A 73 8.20 -32.97 -17.42
CA ALA A 73 9.23 -32.11 -17.98
C ALA A 73 9.25 -30.74 -17.31
N LEU A 74 8.09 -30.12 -17.08
CA LEU A 74 7.95 -28.85 -16.37
C LEU A 74 8.38 -28.96 -14.90
N VAL A 75 8.01 -30.02 -14.19
CA VAL A 75 8.46 -30.25 -12.80
C VAL A 75 9.98 -30.34 -12.71
N LYS A 76 10.61 -31.02 -13.67
CA LYS A 76 12.06 -31.20 -13.75
C LYS A 76 12.79 -29.91 -14.11
N SER A 77 12.22 -29.08 -14.99
CA SER A 77 12.86 -27.85 -15.48
C SER A 77 13.04 -26.79 -14.39
N LEU A 78 12.17 -26.74 -13.37
CA LEU A 78 12.26 -25.77 -12.26
C LEU A 78 13.61 -25.76 -11.53
N ARG A 79 14.36 -26.87 -11.53
CA ARG A 79 15.70 -26.95 -10.91
C ARG A 79 16.84 -26.49 -11.82
N VAL A 80 16.56 -26.36 -13.12
CA VAL A 80 17.57 -26.20 -14.17
C VAL A 80 17.49 -24.82 -14.82
N LEU A 81 16.30 -24.21 -14.82
CA LEU A 81 16.07 -22.85 -15.29
C LEU A 81 16.72 -21.85 -14.31
N GLY A 82 17.53 -20.95 -14.84
CA GLY A 82 18.21 -19.91 -14.06
C GLY A 82 17.39 -18.62 -13.95
N SER A 83 16.49 -18.36 -14.90
CA SER A 83 15.66 -17.15 -14.88
C SER A 83 14.46 -17.29 -13.94
N LEU A 84 14.22 -16.25 -13.13
CA LEU A 84 13.05 -16.18 -12.26
C LEU A 84 11.76 -16.23 -13.09
N GLY A 85 11.74 -15.52 -14.23
CA GLY A 85 10.65 -15.55 -15.21
C GLY A 85 10.24 -16.93 -15.70
N ALA A 86 11.19 -17.70 -16.21
CA ALA A 86 10.89 -19.03 -16.70
C ALA A 86 10.39 -19.93 -15.55
N ARG A 87 10.94 -19.78 -14.33
CA ARG A 87 10.45 -20.50 -13.15
C ARG A 87 9.00 -20.13 -12.83
N LEU A 88 8.66 -18.84 -12.78
CA LEU A 88 7.28 -18.36 -12.54
C LEU A 88 6.31 -18.86 -13.62
N GLU A 89 6.72 -18.82 -14.88
CA GLU A 89 5.89 -19.29 -16.00
C GLU A 89 5.67 -20.81 -15.95
N VAL A 90 6.68 -21.58 -15.52
CA VAL A 90 6.53 -23.02 -15.28
C VAL A 90 5.52 -23.29 -14.17
N LEU A 91 5.56 -22.54 -13.06
CA LEU A 91 4.59 -22.69 -11.97
C LEU A 91 3.16 -22.41 -12.46
N LYS A 92 2.97 -21.32 -13.23
CA LYS A 92 1.67 -21.02 -13.88
C LYS A 92 1.23 -22.14 -14.80
N ALA A 93 2.13 -22.69 -15.62
CA ALA A 93 1.82 -23.80 -16.51
C ALA A 93 1.42 -25.07 -15.74
N LEU A 94 2.04 -25.35 -14.59
CA LEU A 94 1.71 -26.51 -13.75
C LEU A 94 0.27 -26.49 -13.22
N SER A 95 -0.32 -25.31 -13.00
CA SER A 95 -1.73 -25.19 -12.58
C SER A 95 -2.73 -25.85 -13.57
N ARG A 96 -2.37 -25.92 -14.86
CA ARG A 96 -3.24 -26.47 -15.92
C ARG A 96 -3.38 -27.99 -15.87
N PHE A 97 -2.54 -28.69 -15.11
CA PHE A 97 -2.61 -30.14 -14.92
C PHE A 97 -3.54 -30.56 -13.78
N GLY A 98 -4.20 -29.61 -13.11
CA GLY A 98 -5.31 -29.88 -12.20
C GLY A 98 -6.42 -30.71 -12.87
N GLY A 99 -6.85 -31.77 -12.20
CA GLY A 99 -7.83 -32.76 -12.67
C GLY A 99 -7.36 -33.70 -13.79
N ILE A 100 -6.05 -33.75 -14.09
CA ILE A 100 -5.50 -34.62 -15.14
C ILE A 100 -4.88 -35.89 -14.57
N ALA A 101 -5.49 -37.03 -14.90
CA ALA A 101 -5.02 -38.35 -14.50
C ALA A 101 -3.56 -38.59 -14.92
N GLY A 102 -2.73 -39.01 -13.96
CA GLY A 102 -1.30 -39.29 -14.18
C GLY A 102 -0.39 -38.06 -14.22
N ALA A 103 -0.93 -36.84 -14.16
CA ALA A 103 -0.15 -35.59 -14.14
C ALA A 103 -0.39 -34.76 -12.87
N GLU A 104 -1.64 -34.73 -12.39
CA GLU A 104 -2.13 -33.86 -11.33
C GLU A 104 -1.30 -33.96 -10.04
N GLN A 105 -1.12 -35.17 -9.50
CA GLN A 105 -0.39 -35.37 -8.25
C GLN A 105 1.06 -34.84 -8.33
N ALA A 106 1.75 -35.10 -9.44
CA ALA A 106 3.13 -34.65 -9.62
C ALA A 106 3.21 -33.11 -9.74
N ALA A 107 2.28 -32.50 -10.47
CA ALA A 107 2.23 -31.06 -10.63
C ALA A 107 1.88 -30.35 -9.32
N MET A 108 0.83 -30.79 -8.61
CA MET A 108 0.39 -30.18 -7.36
C MET A 108 1.39 -30.37 -6.23
N GLN A 109 1.99 -31.57 -6.12
CA GLN A 109 3.07 -31.81 -5.16
C GLN A 109 4.24 -30.86 -5.41
N LYS A 110 4.61 -30.64 -6.67
CA LYS A 110 5.70 -29.72 -6.98
C LYS A 110 5.39 -28.28 -6.61
N LEU A 111 4.14 -27.83 -6.83
CA LEU A 111 3.70 -26.51 -6.42
C LEU A 111 3.71 -26.36 -4.89
N LEU A 112 3.27 -27.37 -4.14
CA LEU A 112 3.36 -27.42 -2.67
C LEU A 112 4.82 -27.33 -2.18
N ASP A 113 5.71 -28.13 -2.77
CA ASP A 113 7.13 -28.12 -2.40
C ASP A 113 7.73 -26.71 -2.60
N VAL A 114 7.39 -26.04 -3.71
CA VAL A 114 7.87 -24.69 -3.99
C VAL A 114 7.27 -23.68 -3.03
N ALA A 115 5.96 -23.73 -2.78
CA ALA A 115 5.28 -22.84 -1.85
C ALA A 115 5.82 -22.92 -0.42
N THR A 116 6.32 -24.09 -0.01
CA THR A 116 6.75 -24.36 1.38
C THR A 116 8.27 -24.26 1.60
N VAL A 117 9.10 -24.51 0.58
CA VAL A 117 10.56 -24.61 0.74
C VAL A 117 11.32 -23.41 0.15
N GLU A 118 10.79 -22.81 -0.92
CA GLU A 118 11.52 -21.77 -1.66
C GLU A 118 11.73 -20.51 -0.81
N GLN A 119 12.86 -19.82 -0.96
CA GLN A 119 13.16 -18.61 -0.17
C GLN A 119 12.62 -17.34 -0.83
N GLU A 120 12.64 -17.30 -2.17
CA GLU A 120 12.14 -16.18 -2.98
C GLU A 120 10.62 -16.03 -2.81
N ILE A 121 10.19 -14.84 -2.36
CA ILE A 121 8.78 -14.55 -2.01
C ILE A 121 7.89 -14.69 -3.25
N GLU A 122 8.34 -14.16 -4.39
CA GLU A 122 7.65 -14.15 -5.66
C GLU A 122 7.39 -15.57 -6.18
N VAL A 123 8.37 -16.47 -6.00
CA VAL A 123 8.26 -17.87 -6.42
C VAL A 123 7.28 -18.63 -5.52
N ARG A 124 7.33 -18.38 -4.21
CA ARG A 124 6.38 -18.97 -3.25
C ARG A 124 4.96 -18.50 -3.53
N ASP A 125 4.73 -17.20 -3.63
CA ASP A 125 3.40 -16.63 -3.86
C ASP A 125 2.82 -17.09 -5.20
N GLN A 126 3.63 -17.12 -6.27
CA GLN A 126 3.18 -17.66 -7.55
C GLN A 126 2.82 -19.15 -7.47
N ALA A 127 3.53 -19.94 -6.67
CA ALA A 127 3.16 -21.34 -6.45
C ALA A 127 1.82 -21.47 -5.71
N LEU A 128 1.57 -20.65 -4.67
CA LEU A 128 0.27 -20.58 -4.00
C LEU A 128 -0.85 -20.18 -4.96
N GLN A 129 -0.65 -19.11 -5.74
CA GLN A 129 -1.62 -18.67 -6.75
C GLN A 129 -1.87 -19.75 -7.82
N SER A 130 -0.83 -20.51 -8.18
CA SER A 130 -0.95 -21.62 -9.14
C SER A 130 -1.74 -22.79 -8.55
N LEU A 131 -1.59 -23.10 -7.26
CA LEU A 131 -2.44 -24.07 -6.56
C LEU A 131 -3.89 -23.58 -6.50
N ALA A 132 -4.11 -22.29 -6.22
CA ALA A 132 -5.44 -21.68 -6.21
C ALA A 132 -6.11 -21.77 -7.58
N ASN A 133 -5.38 -21.50 -8.65
CA ASN A 133 -5.91 -21.52 -10.01
C ASN A 133 -6.04 -22.93 -10.59
N ALA A 134 -5.47 -23.95 -9.94
CA ALA A 134 -5.53 -25.33 -10.41
C ALA A 134 -6.89 -25.96 -10.09
N ALA A 135 -7.46 -26.62 -11.10
CA ALA A 135 -8.62 -27.49 -10.88
C ALA A 135 -8.24 -28.76 -10.09
N GLY A 136 -9.24 -29.52 -9.64
CA GLY A 136 -9.02 -30.78 -8.93
C GLY A 136 -8.33 -30.58 -7.58
N LEU A 137 -7.18 -31.23 -7.36
CA LEU A 137 -6.47 -31.28 -6.08
C LEU A 137 -5.86 -29.94 -5.63
N GLY A 138 -5.78 -28.91 -6.50
CA GLY A 138 -5.13 -27.64 -6.16
C GLY A 138 -5.56 -27.04 -4.82
N ARG A 139 -6.86 -27.12 -4.52
CA ARG A 139 -7.44 -26.62 -3.27
C ARG A 139 -7.08 -27.46 -2.05
N GLU A 140 -7.07 -28.78 -2.20
CA GLU A 140 -6.62 -29.69 -1.14
C GLU A 140 -5.15 -29.42 -0.78
N TYR A 141 -4.31 -29.14 -1.78
CA TYR A 141 -2.92 -28.78 -1.57
C TYR A 141 -2.75 -27.39 -0.95
N LEU A 142 -3.61 -26.41 -1.26
CA LEU A 142 -3.65 -25.14 -0.51
C LEU A 142 -3.98 -25.36 0.96
N ALA A 143 -4.99 -26.18 1.27
CA ALA A 143 -5.33 -26.55 2.64
C ALA A 143 -4.13 -27.21 3.36
N MET A 144 -3.38 -28.08 2.66
CA MET A 144 -2.14 -28.64 3.21
C MET A 144 -1.11 -27.57 3.56
N VAL A 145 -0.94 -26.52 2.74
CA VAL A 145 -0.02 -25.40 3.06
C VAL A 145 -0.44 -24.70 4.36
N VAL A 146 -1.74 -24.44 4.55
CA VAL A 146 -2.27 -23.81 5.77
C VAL A 146 -1.90 -24.61 7.04
N GLU A 147 -1.90 -25.93 6.92
CA GLU A 147 -1.60 -26.86 8.02
C GLU A 147 -0.10 -27.19 8.14
N PHE A 148 0.75 -26.72 7.21
CA PHE A 148 2.19 -27.03 7.18
C PHE A 148 3.02 -26.06 8.05
N PRO A 149 4.12 -26.50 8.70
CA PRO A 149 4.98 -25.65 9.55
C PRO A 149 5.90 -24.72 8.74
N VAL A 150 5.29 -23.80 7.99
CA VAL A 150 5.95 -22.72 7.25
C VAL A 150 5.64 -21.35 7.86
N ASP A 151 6.25 -20.31 7.31
CA ASP A 151 6.06 -18.94 7.78
C ASP A 151 4.58 -18.54 7.77
N ASP A 152 4.16 -17.81 8.80
CA ASP A 152 2.74 -17.52 9.02
C ASP A 152 2.12 -16.71 7.87
N ALA A 153 2.90 -15.83 7.24
CA ALA A 153 2.50 -15.09 6.06
C ALA A 153 2.13 -16.03 4.89
N VAL A 154 2.88 -17.12 4.68
CA VAL A 154 2.61 -18.13 3.65
C VAL A 154 1.32 -18.87 3.97
N ARG A 155 1.11 -19.24 5.25
CA ARG A 155 -0.10 -19.94 5.72
C ARG A 155 -1.34 -19.06 5.61
N LYS A 156 -1.24 -17.79 6.02
CA LYS A 156 -2.30 -16.78 5.89
C LYS A 156 -2.65 -16.57 4.41
N ARG A 157 -1.66 -16.36 3.56
CA ARG A 157 -1.87 -16.18 2.11
C ARG A 157 -2.53 -17.39 1.46
N ALA A 158 -2.09 -18.60 1.81
CA ALA A 158 -2.73 -19.83 1.34
C ALA A 158 -4.20 -19.93 1.77
N MET A 159 -4.50 -19.52 3.01
CA MET A 159 -5.87 -19.49 3.54
C MET A 159 -6.74 -18.45 2.81
N GLU A 160 -6.24 -17.24 2.59
CA GLU A 160 -6.93 -16.19 1.82
C GLU A 160 -7.33 -16.70 0.44
N LEU A 161 -6.37 -17.26 -0.32
CA LEU A 161 -6.61 -17.85 -1.64
C LEU A 161 -7.61 -19.01 -1.60
N HIS A 162 -7.57 -19.83 -0.55
CA HIS A 162 -8.51 -20.94 -0.38
C HIS A 162 -9.95 -20.44 -0.12
N VAL A 163 -10.10 -19.36 0.67
CA VAL A 163 -11.39 -18.73 1.00
C VAL A 163 -12.00 -17.99 -0.19
N GLU A 164 -11.20 -17.31 -1.00
CA GLU A 164 -11.65 -16.64 -2.25
C GLU A 164 -12.38 -17.61 -3.19
N GLN A 165 -11.98 -18.89 -3.18
CA GLN A 165 -12.55 -19.95 -4.00
C GLN A 165 -13.32 -21.00 -3.18
N LYS A 166 -13.89 -20.60 -2.03
CA LYS A 166 -14.59 -21.51 -1.12
C LYS A 166 -15.69 -22.32 -1.83
N GLN A 167 -15.79 -23.60 -1.49
CA GLN A 167 -16.80 -24.54 -1.96
C GLN A 167 -17.46 -25.24 -0.78
N ARG A 168 -18.72 -25.65 -0.94
CA ARG A 168 -19.46 -26.28 0.17
C ARG A 168 -18.78 -27.56 0.70
N SER A 169 -17.99 -28.25 -0.12
CA SER A 169 -17.18 -29.42 0.28
C SER A 169 -16.13 -29.11 1.35
N ASP A 170 -15.75 -27.85 1.53
CA ASP A 170 -14.67 -27.45 2.47
C ASP A 170 -15.17 -27.14 3.87
N GLU A 171 -16.48 -27.26 4.09
CA GLU A 171 -17.10 -26.99 5.38
C GLU A 171 -16.36 -27.71 6.52
N ALA A 172 -15.99 -28.98 6.31
CA ALA A 172 -15.25 -29.77 7.27
C ALA A 172 -13.84 -29.23 7.54
N PHE A 173 -13.17 -28.66 6.53
CA PHE A 173 -11.87 -28.03 6.69
C PHE A 173 -11.98 -26.74 7.52
N TYR A 174 -12.91 -25.84 7.18
CA TYR A 174 -13.10 -24.61 7.94
C TYR A 174 -13.51 -24.87 9.39
N ARG A 175 -14.40 -25.84 9.64
CA ARG A 175 -14.77 -26.23 11.01
C ARG A 175 -13.56 -26.70 11.83
N ARG A 176 -12.64 -27.47 11.23
CA ARG A 176 -11.38 -27.86 11.91
C ARG A 176 -10.52 -26.65 12.25
N MET A 177 -10.40 -25.69 11.33
CA MET A 177 -9.61 -24.47 11.55
C MET A 177 -10.19 -23.56 12.66
N LEU A 178 -11.48 -23.71 12.99
CA LEU A 178 -12.12 -22.96 14.07
C LEU A 178 -11.81 -23.48 15.48
N GLU A 179 -11.38 -24.74 15.60
CA GLU A 179 -11.07 -25.32 16.91
C GLU A 179 -9.91 -24.54 17.56
N THR A 180 -10.03 -24.24 18.85
CA THR A 180 -8.95 -23.59 19.61
C THR A 180 -7.80 -24.57 19.84
N GLU A 181 -6.57 -24.07 20.03
CA GLU A 181 -5.43 -24.92 20.40
C GLU A 181 -5.76 -25.79 21.63
N PRO A 182 -5.38 -27.07 21.64
CA PRO A 182 -5.53 -27.89 22.82
C PRO A 182 -4.71 -27.29 23.96
N LYS A 183 -5.32 -27.15 25.15
CA LYS A 183 -4.60 -26.70 26.35
C LYS A 183 -3.44 -27.65 26.64
N THR A 184 -2.21 -27.21 26.39
CA THR A 184 -1.03 -27.93 26.87
C THR A 184 -0.90 -27.70 28.36
N ASP A 185 -1.41 -28.63 29.18
CA ASP A 185 -1.11 -28.65 30.62
C ASP A 185 0.41 -28.64 30.79
N GLY A 186 0.96 -27.58 31.40
CA GLY A 186 2.40 -27.29 31.55
C GLY A 186 3.18 -28.28 32.43
N LYS A 187 2.93 -29.58 32.31
CA LYS A 187 3.77 -30.63 32.87
C LYS A 187 5.02 -30.77 32.00
N PRO A 188 6.24 -30.76 32.58
CA PRO A 188 7.44 -31.12 31.85
C PRO A 188 7.28 -32.55 31.34
N ARG A 189 7.24 -32.71 30.02
CA ARG A 189 7.04 -34.03 29.38
C ARG A 189 8.39 -34.75 29.26
N GLY A 190 8.37 -36.06 29.51
CA GLY A 190 9.55 -36.92 29.64
C GLY A 190 10.29 -37.16 28.32
N LYS A 191 11.60 -37.42 28.43
CA LYS A 191 12.61 -37.42 27.35
C LYS A 191 12.48 -38.46 26.22
N ASP A 192 11.48 -39.36 26.23
CA ASP A 192 11.52 -40.57 25.41
C ASP A 192 10.33 -40.74 24.44
N LYS A 193 9.73 -39.66 23.96
CA LYS A 193 8.84 -39.71 22.79
C LYS A 193 9.31 -38.68 21.76
N GLU A 194 9.68 -39.16 20.57
CA GLU A 194 9.65 -38.34 19.36
C GLU A 194 8.17 -37.98 19.13
N GLU A 195 7.73 -36.87 19.74
CA GLU A 195 6.38 -36.32 19.55
C GLU A 195 6.37 -35.54 18.22
N GLU A 196 5.40 -35.82 17.33
CA GLU A 196 5.11 -34.95 16.19
C GLU A 196 4.78 -33.56 16.74
N GLN A 197 5.65 -32.57 16.47
CA GLN A 197 5.45 -31.19 16.93
C GLN A 197 4.20 -30.61 16.25
N GLU A 198 3.21 -30.20 17.04
CA GLU A 198 1.97 -29.62 16.54
C GLU A 198 2.22 -28.20 16.00
N VAL A 199 1.76 -27.96 14.76
CA VAL A 199 1.86 -26.65 14.12
C VAL A 199 0.95 -25.66 14.84
N ARG A 200 1.50 -24.51 15.22
CA ARG A 200 0.74 -23.47 15.94
C ARG A 200 -0.48 -23.01 15.11
N ARG A 201 -1.63 -22.84 15.75
CA ARG A 201 -2.83 -22.28 15.09
C ARG A 201 -2.75 -20.76 15.05
N LEU A 202 -3.10 -20.18 13.90
CA LEU A 202 -3.05 -18.73 13.71
C LEU A 202 -4.43 -18.11 13.92
N PRO A 203 -4.57 -17.06 14.75
CA PRO A 203 -5.79 -16.28 14.89
C PRO A 203 -6.41 -15.89 13.54
N GLU A 204 -5.60 -15.43 12.60
CA GLU A 204 -6.01 -14.93 11.29
C GLU A 204 -6.56 -16.06 10.39
N VAL A 205 -5.94 -17.24 10.43
CA VAL A 205 -6.45 -18.41 9.71
C VAL A 205 -7.81 -18.82 10.27
N ARG A 206 -7.97 -18.77 11.60
CA ARG A 206 -9.27 -19.04 12.24
C ARG A 206 -10.32 -18.00 11.84
N GLU A 207 -9.97 -16.72 11.82
CA GLU A 207 -10.88 -15.64 11.41
C GLU A 207 -11.32 -15.80 9.95
N LEU A 208 -10.38 -16.07 9.04
CA LEU A 208 -10.67 -16.35 7.63
C LEU A 208 -11.56 -17.60 7.47
N ALA A 209 -11.31 -18.65 8.25
CA ALA A 209 -12.15 -19.84 8.26
C ALA A 209 -13.58 -19.52 8.70
N PHE A 210 -13.75 -18.67 9.71
CA PHE A 210 -15.06 -18.25 10.17
C PHE A 210 -15.79 -17.43 9.10
N ILE A 211 -15.12 -16.46 8.49
CA ILE A 211 -15.68 -15.63 7.41
C ILE A 211 -16.17 -16.52 6.26
N ALA A 212 -15.39 -17.52 5.87
CA ALA A 212 -15.78 -18.46 4.83
C ALA A 212 -17.02 -19.27 5.21
N LEU A 213 -17.05 -19.75 6.47
CA LEU A 213 -18.07 -20.63 7.00
C LEU A 213 -19.38 -19.91 7.37
N ALA A 214 -19.34 -18.62 7.72
CA ALA A 214 -20.46 -17.88 8.28
C ALA A 214 -21.74 -17.99 7.42
N GLU A 215 -21.59 -17.86 6.09
CA GLU A 215 -22.70 -18.01 5.11
C GLU A 215 -23.35 -19.41 5.10
N TRP A 216 -22.68 -20.41 5.65
CA TRP A 216 -23.07 -21.82 5.58
C TRP A 216 -23.62 -22.39 6.88
N LEU A 217 -23.32 -21.73 7.99
CA LEU A 217 -23.83 -22.06 9.32
C LEU A 217 -25.33 -21.78 9.41
N SER A 218 -26.06 -22.53 10.23
CA SER A 218 -27.43 -22.16 10.61
C SER A 218 -27.44 -20.93 11.53
N VAL A 219 -28.63 -20.34 11.77
CA VAL A 219 -28.75 -19.23 12.72
C VAL A 219 -28.33 -19.69 14.13
N GLU A 220 -28.75 -20.88 14.53
CA GLU A 220 -28.40 -21.49 15.82
C GLU A 220 -26.90 -21.73 15.99
N GLU A 221 -26.20 -22.03 14.90
CA GLU A 221 -24.74 -22.18 14.89
C GLU A 221 -23.99 -20.83 14.90
N LEU A 222 -24.60 -19.77 14.34
CA LEU A 222 -24.01 -18.43 14.31
C LEU A 222 -24.11 -17.70 15.65
N VAL A 223 -25.24 -17.84 16.35
CA VAL A 223 -25.54 -17.10 17.58
C VAL A 223 -24.41 -17.17 18.62
N PRO A 224 -23.78 -18.33 18.92
CA PRO A 224 -22.67 -18.38 19.88
C PRO A 224 -21.46 -17.51 19.49
N SER A 225 -21.27 -17.27 18.20
CA SER A 225 -20.10 -16.55 17.66
C SER A 225 -20.18 -15.04 17.88
N VAL A 226 -21.34 -14.51 18.26
CA VAL A 226 -21.49 -13.08 18.65
C VAL A 226 -20.73 -12.76 19.95
N GLU A 227 -20.37 -13.80 20.72
CA GLU A 227 -19.63 -13.72 21.98
C GLU A 227 -18.19 -14.25 21.85
N ASP A 228 -17.72 -14.49 20.63
CA ASP A 228 -16.38 -15.03 20.39
C ASP A 228 -15.29 -14.09 20.91
N TRP A 229 -14.12 -14.61 21.26
CA TRP A 229 -12.98 -13.78 21.68
C TRP A 229 -12.44 -12.92 20.51
N SER A 230 -12.52 -13.44 19.27
CA SER A 230 -12.12 -12.68 18.08
C SER A 230 -13.17 -11.64 17.74
N ARG A 231 -12.72 -10.39 17.66
CA ARG A 231 -13.54 -9.24 17.30
C ARG A 231 -14.08 -9.38 15.87
N THR A 232 -13.26 -9.86 14.95
CA THR A 232 -13.64 -10.12 13.55
C THR A 232 -14.75 -11.14 13.46
N VAL A 233 -14.66 -12.23 14.23
CA VAL A 233 -15.69 -13.27 14.29
C VAL A 233 -17.01 -12.70 14.82
N ARG A 234 -16.98 -11.96 15.93
CA ARG A 234 -18.19 -11.31 16.49
C ARG A 234 -18.88 -10.43 15.46
N ARG A 235 -18.14 -9.52 14.81
CA ARG A 235 -18.68 -8.59 13.79
C ARG A 235 -19.30 -9.34 12.62
N THR A 236 -18.58 -10.32 12.09
CA THR A 236 -19.04 -11.14 10.96
C THR A 236 -20.33 -11.88 11.31
N ALA A 237 -20.43 -12.43 12.53
CA ALA A 237 -21.63 -13.10 13.01
C ALA A 237 -22.83 -12.14 13.08
N VAL A 238 -22.67 -10.94 13.65
CA VAL A 238 -23.75 -9.93 13.73
C VAL A 238 -24.21 -9.48 12.35
N GLN A 239 -23.29 -9.19 11.43
CA GLN A 239 -23.62 -8.77 10.07
C GLN A 239 -24.33 -9.88 9.29
N GLU A 240 -23.91 -11.13 9.47
CA GLU A 240 -24.51 -12.29 8.80
C GLU A 240 -25.92 -12.60 9.33
N LEU A 241 -26.14 -12.48 10.66
CA LEU A 241 -27.47 -12.58 11.25
C LEU A 241 -28.41 -11.50 10.69
N HIS A 242 -27.94 -10.26 10.60
CA HIS A 242 -28.70 -9.15 10.02
C HIS A 242 -29.03 -9.37 8.54
N ARG A 243 -28.04 -9.78 7.74
CA ARG A 243 -28.22 -10.07 6.31
C ARG A 243 -29.31 -11.11 6.04
N ARG A 244 -29.53 -12.03 6.98
CA ARG A 244 -30.56 -13.07 6.91
C ARG A 244 -31.92 -12.64 7.46
N GLY A 245 -32.02 -11.48 8.09
CA GLY A 245 -33.21 -11.05 8.82
C GLY A 245 -33.51 -11.93 10.03
N ALA A 246 -32.48 -12.48 10.68
CA ALA A 246 -32.65 -13.30 11.89
C ALA A 246 -33.16 -12.46 13.06
N GLU A 247 -34.00 -13.03 13.93
CA GLU A 247 -34.58 -12.31 15.07
C GLU A 247 -33.51 -11.92 16.12
N GLU A 248 -32.44 -12.70 16.21
CA GLU A 248 -31.30 -12.49 17.11
C GLU A 248 -30.37 -11.36 16.65
N ALA A 249 -30.48 -10.89 15.41
CA ALA A 249 -29.60 -9.85 14.87
C ALA A 249 -29.67 -8.57 15.71
N PHE A 250 -30.87 -8.18 16.14
CA PHE A 250 -31.07 -6.98 16.95
C PHE A 250 -30.38 -7.08 18.31
N SER A 251 -30.62 -8.17 19.06
CA SER A 251 -30.05 -8.33 20.40
C SER A 251 -28.53 -8.49 20.36
N ALA A 252 -28.00 -9.16 19.33
CA ALA A 252 -26.57 -9.29 19.12
C ALA A 252 -25.89 -7.95 18.80
N ALA A 253 -26.49 -7.15 17.90
CA ALA A 253 -26.00 -5.81 17.59
C ALA A 253 -26.09 -4.88 18.80
N GLU A 254 -27.19 -4.91 19.56
CA GLU A 254 -27.35 -4.13 20.79
C GLU A 254 -26.25 -4.45 21.81
N GLY A 255 -25.98 -5.74 22.03
CA GLY A 255 -24.94 -6.21 22.93
C GLY A 255 -23.55 -5.72 22.50
N MET A 256 -23.24 -5.80 21.21
CA MET A 256 -21.95 -5.35 20.66
C MET A 256 -21.78 -3.83 20.76
N PHE A 257 -22.78 -3.05 20.38
CA PHE A 257 -22.71 -1.59 20.40
C PHE A 257 -22.51 -1.03 21.82
N LYS A 258 -23.14 -1.67 22.82
CA LYS A 258 -23.07 -1.26 24.25
C LYS A 258 -21.77 -1.66 24.95
N ARG A 259 -20.94 -2.53 24.37
CA ARG A 259 -19.63 -2.92 24.94
C ARG A 259 -18.60 -1.81 24.72
N ARG A 260 -18.18 -1.15 25.80
CA ARG A 260 -17.19 -0.05 25.73
C ARG A 260 -15.76 -0.52 25.48
N ASP A 261 -15.47 -1.78 25.74
CA ASP A 261 -14.20 -2.44 25.45
C ASP A 261 -14.15 -3.07 24.05
N GLU A 262 -15.24 -2.96 23.29
CA GLU A 262 -15.31 -3.37 21.90
C GLU A 262 -14.66 -2.34 20.98
N TRP A 263 -14.11 -2.80 19.85
CA TRP A 263 -13.46 -1.93 18.88
C TRP A 263 -14.45 -1.00 18.15
N PRO A 264 -14.07 0.26 17.86
CA PRO A 264 -14.89 1.22 17.13
C PRO A 264 -15.55 0.64 15.88
N GLU A 265 -14.79 -0.04 15.02
CA GLU A 265 -15.31 -0.64 13.79
C GLU A 265 -16.46 -1.64 14.03
N ASN A 266 -16.36 -2.46 15.09
CA ASN A 266 -17.40 -3.40 15.46
C ASN A 266 -18.63 -2.69 16.01
N ARG A 267 -18.43 -1.70 16.88
CA ARG A 267 -19.50 -0.88 17.43
C ARG A 267 -20.24 -0.13 16.34
N LEU A 268 -19.53 0.43 15.36
CA LEU A 268 -20.10 1.12 14.20
C LEU A 268 -20.88 0.18 13.28
N ALA A 269 -20.36 -1.03 13.03
CA ALA A 269 -21.08 -2.05 12.29
C ALA A 269 -22.39 -2.45 13.00
N ALA A 270 -22.35 -2.63 14.32
CA ALA A 270 -23.53 -2.88 15.13
C ALA A 270 -24.51 -1.70 15.15
N ALA A 271 -24.02 -0.47 15.27
CA ALA A 271 -24.83 0.75 15.21
C ALA A 271 -25.61 0.84 13.90
N ARG A 272 -24.96 0.53 12.75
CA ARG A 272 -25.63 0.46 11.46
C ARG A 272 -26.77 -0.56 11.45
N VAL A 273 -26.52 -1.78 11.92
CA VAL A 273 -27.55 -2.83 12.01
C VAL A 273 -28.75 -2.35 12.86
N LEU A 274 -28.48 -1.74 14.01
CA LEU A 274 -29.53 -1.20 14.89
C LEU A 274 -30.33 -0.09 14.20
N LEU A 275 -29.67 0.80 13.46
CA LEU A 275 -30.33 1.87 12.71
C LEU A 275 -31.17 1.33 11.55
N GLU A 276 -30.71 0.28 10.85
CA GLU A 276 -31.47 -0.35 9.76
C GLU A 276 -32.71 -1.09 10.27
N ILE A 277 -32.66 -1.65 11.48
CA ILE A 277 -33.80 -2.38 12.10
C ILE A 277 -34.77 -1.42 12.81
N ALA A 278 -34.25 -0.51 13.65
CA ALA A 278 -35.02 0.30 14.59
C ALA A 278 -34.43 1.72 14.73
N ARG A 279 -34.33 2.42 13.60
CA ARG A 279 -33.76 3.77 13.49
C ARG A 279 -34.18 4.73 14.61
N ASP A 280 -35.48 4.86 14.86
CA ASP A 280 -36.02 5.89 15.77
C ASP A 280 -35.66 5.66 17.23
N ASP A 281 -35.37 4.41 17.61
CA ASP A 281 -34.98 4.03 18.96
C ASP A 281 -33.47 4.22 19.20
N TRP A 282 -32.66 4.16 18.15
CA TRP A 282 -31.19 4.08 18.26
C TRP A 282 -30.43 5.30 17.76
N ILE A 283 -31.02 6.13 16.90
CA ILE A 283 -30.31 7.32 16.37
C ILE A 283 -29.87 8.27 17.49
N GLY A 284 -30.63 8.37 18.58
CA GLY A 284 -30.24 9.16 19.75
C GLY A 284 -29.01 8.59 20.47
N GLU A 285 -28.94 7.27 20.63
CA GLU A 285 -27.79 6.59 21.25
C GLU A 285 -26.52 6.74 20.40
N VAL A 286 -26.63 6.64 19.08
CA VAL A 286 -25.51 6.88 18.15
C VAL A 286 -25.01 8.33 18.25
N VAL A 287 -25.92 9.29 18.41
CA VAL A 287 -25.56 10.70 18.63
C VAL A 287 -24.84 10.91 19.94
N ASP A 288 -25.33 10.30 21.02
CA ASP A 288 -24.69 10.43 22.33
C ASP A 288 -23.34 9.71 22.38
N GLU A 289 -23.19 8.61 21.64
CA GLU A 289 -21.94 7.85 21.52
C GLU A 289 -20.85 8.61 20.75
N GLY A 290 -21.17 9.12 19.55
CA GLY A 290 -20.23 9.94 18.77
C GLY A 290 -19.94 11.30 19.42
N GLY A 291 -20.86 11.80 20.24
CA GLY A 291 -20.74 13.06 20.97
C GLY A 291 -20.09 12.96 22.34
N ARG A 292 -19.45 11.84 22.72
CA ARG A 292 -18.74 11.72 23.99
C ARG A 292 -17.43 12.49 23.98
N ARG A 293 -17.01 12.97 25.16
CA ARG A 293 -15.72 13.64 25.37
C ARG A 293 -14.52 12.72 25.16
N ASP A 294 -14.69 11.45 25.45
CA ASP A 294 -13.70 10.38 25.36
C ASP A 294 -14.01 9.43 24.19
N ALA A 295 -14.79 9.86 23.20
CA ALA A 295 -14.95 9.12 21.95
C ALA A 295 -13.65 9.17 21.16
N SER A 296 -13.28 8.02 20.59
CA SER A 296 -12.20 7.95 19.60
C SER A 296 -12.59 8.71 18.33
N MET A 297 -11.62 9.18 17.56
CA MET A 297 -11.89 9.79 16.25
C MET A 297 -12.58 8.83 15.29
N GLU A 298 -12.26 7.54 15.31
CA GLU A 298 -12.98 6.55 14.49
C GLU A 298 -14.47 6.50 14.87
N GLU A 299 -14.81 6.54 16.16
CA GLU A 299 -16.20 6.64 16.63
C GLU A 299 -16.84 7.99 16.25
N VAL A 300 -16.15 9.11 16.47
CA VAL A 300 -16.63 10.46 16.11
C VAL A 300 -17.00 10.51 14.63
N GLN A 301 -16.12 10.04 13.76
CA GLN A 301 -16.32 10.06 12.32
C GLN A 301 -17.41 9.08 11.89
N GLY A 302 -17.31 7.82 12.31
CA GLY A 302 -18.27 6.79 11.92
C GLY A 302 -19.69 7.06 12.43
N CYS A 303 -19.84 7.54 13.68
CA CYS A 303 -21.15 7.94 14.19
C CYS A 303 -21.68 9.18 13.47
N ALA A 304 -20.84 10.16 13.13
CA ALA A 304 -21.27 11.31 12.35
C ALA A 304 -21.76 10.91 10.95
N ASP A 305 -21.06 9.99 10.28
CA ASP A 305 -21.47 9.46 8.97
C ASP A 305 -22.83 8.73 9.06
N LEU A 306 -23.01 7.90 10.10
CA LEU A 306 -24.31 7.27 10.38
C LEU A 306 -25.41 8.30 10.66
N VAL A 307 -25.10 9.39 11.36
CA VAL A 307 -26.05 10.47 11.63
C VAL A 307 -26.38 11.26 10.36
N VAL A 308 -25.43 11.45 9.45
CA VAL A 308 -25.71 12.06 8.14
C VAL A 308 -26.64 11.18 7.31
N GLU A 309 -26.43 9.87 7.34
CA GLU A 309 -27.22 8.89 6.57
C GLU A 309 -28.62 8.67 7.14
N PHE A 310 -28.73 8.46 8.46
CA PHE A 310 -29.98 8.08 9.13
C PHE A 310 -30.65 9.24 9.90
N GLY A 311 -30.00 10.39 10.05
CA GLY A 311 -30.51 11.54 10.80
C GLY A 311 -31.74 12.21 10.16
N ASP A 312 -32.55 12.86 10.99
CA ASP A 312 -33.70 13.65 10.56
C ASP A 312 -33.59 15.09 11.07
N GLU A 313 -34.54 15.94 10.66
CA GLU A 313 -34.53 17.36 11.04
C GLU A 313 -34.54 17.57 12.57
N LYS A 314 -35.17 16.68 13.35
CA LYS A 314 -35.20 16.77 14.80
C LYS A 314 -33.81 16.49 15.38
N ILE A 315 -33.17 15.42 14.93
CA ILE A 315 -31.81 15.04 15.34
C ILE A 315 -30.81 16.15 14.97
N PHE A 316 -30.86 16.66 13.75
CA PHE A 316 -29.98 17.76 13.34
C PHE A 316 -30.21 19.04 14.16
N LYS A 317 -31.46 19.38 14.49
CA LYS A 317 -31.76 20.51 15.40
C LYS A 317 -31.19 20.28 16.80
N ASP A 318 -31.20 19.05 17.30
CA ASP A 318 -30.67 18.74 18.63
C ASP A 318 -29.14 18.81 18.66
N ILE A 319 -28.46 18.32 17.62
CA ILE A 319 -27.00 18.46 17.45
C ILE A 319 -26.61 19.93 17.26
N ALA A 320 -27.37 20.69 16.47
CA ALA A 320 -27.14 22.13 16.25
C ALA A 320 -27.15 22.96 17.55
N LYS A 321 -27.91 22.54 18.58
CA LYS A 321 -27.90 23.19 19.91
C LYS A 321 -26.60 22.96 20.68
N ARG A 322 -25.84 21.91 20.34
CA ARG A 322 -24.57 21.51 20.94
C ARG A 322 -23.35 21.97 20.13
N LEU A 323 -23.55 22.42 18.88
CA LEU A 323 -22.48 22.89 18.00
C LEU A 323 -21.58 23.94 18.69
N GLY A 324 -20.27 23.65 18.69
CA GLY A 324 -19.23 24.49 19.29
C GLY A 324 -19.07 24.36 20.81
N LYS A 325 -19.79 23.45 21.46
CA LYS A 325 -19.63 23.14 22.90
C LYS A 325 -18.81 21.86 23.07
N GLY A 326 -18.19 21.71 24.25
CA GLY A 326 -17.39 20.52 24.58
C GLY A 326 -15.92 20.64 24.20
N GLY A 327 -15.21 19.51 24.26
CA GLY A 327 -13.84 19.36 23.76
C GLY A 327 -13.79 19.21 22.24
N THR A 328 -12.60 18.86 21.73
CA THR A 328 -12.38 18.66 20.29
C THR A 328 -13.25 17.54 19.71
N PRO A 329 -13.34 16.34 20.30
CA PRO A 329 -14.18 15.26 19.78
C PRO A 329 -15.65 15.66 19.62
N GLU A 330 -16.25 16.28 20.65
CA GLU A 330 -17.65 16.68 20.61
C GLU A 330 -17.94 17.73 19.53
N LYS A 331 -17.01 18.68 19.35
CA LYS A 331 -17.11 19.71 18.29
C LYS A 331 -17.01 19.07 16.91
N LEU A 332 -16.03 18.19 16.69
CA LEU A 332 -15.81 17.52 15.40
C LEU A 332 -17.01 16.66 15.02
N PHE A 333 -17.56 15.90 15.97
CA PHE A 333 -18.80 15.13 15.77
C PHE A 333 -19.95 16.04 15.32
N ALA A 334 -20.20 17.13 16.03
CA ALA A 334 -21.29 18.05 15.71
C ALA A 334 -21.11 18.75 14.36
N ILE A 335 -19.88 19.15 14.01
CA ILE A 335 -19.54 19.76 12.72
C ILE A 335 -19.83 18.79 11.58
N ARG A 336 -19.28 17.56 11.65
CA ARG A 336 -19.43 16.54 10.61
C ARG A 336 -20.88 16.08 10.43
N SER A 337 -21.59 15.86 11.54
CA SER A 337 -23.00 15.42 11.53
C SER A 337 -23.95 16.41 10.86
N LEU A 338 -23.57 17.68 10.74
CA LEU A 338 -24.42 18.75 10.21
C LEU A 338 -24.07 19.13 8.75
N VAL A 339 -23.24 18.35 8.05
CA VAL A 339 -22.84 18.66 6.67
C VAL A 339 -24.02 18.80 5.71
N GLY A 340 -25.05 17.95 5.83
CA GLY A 340 -26.26 18.03 5.00
C GLY A 340 -27.33 19.00 5.50
N TYR A 341 -27.16 19.61 6.69
CA TYR A 341 -28.24 20.34 7.38
C TYR A 341 -28.20 21.85 7.14
N SER A 342 -29.08 22.36 6.27
CA SER A 342 -29.14 23.79 5.93
C SER A 342 -29.93 24.62 6.98
N ASP A 343 -29.24 25.32 7.87
CA ASP A 343 -29.83 26.25 8.84
C ASP A 343 -28.93 27.48 9.07
N LYS A 344 -29.54 28.67 9.12
CA LYS A 344 -28.79 29.94 9.25
C LYS A 344 -28.04 30.07 10.59
N LYS A 345 -28.57 29.49 11.68
CA LYS A 345 -27.88 29.53 12.98
C LYS A 345 -26.70 28.58 12.98
N VAL A 346 -26.82 27.43 12.32
CA VAL A 346 -25.69 26.51 12.09
C VAL A 346 -24.60 27.20 11.29
N SER A 347 -24.93 27.86 10.17
CA SER A 347 -23.94 28.62 9.40
C SER A 347 -23.22 29.68 10.24
N LYS A 348 -23.95 30.46 11.06
CA LYS A 348 -23.34 31.44 11.98
C LYS A 348 -22.45 30.81 13.05
N ALA A 349 -22.83 29.65 13.56
CA ALA A 349 -22.05 28.93 14.57
C ALA A 349 -20.77 28.33 13.96
N LEU A 350 -20.82 27.82 12.73
CA LEU A 350 -19.64 27.38 11.98
C LEU A 350 -18.66 28.53 11.78
N ILE A 351 -19.13 29.71 11.35
CA ILE A 351 -18.28 30.91 11.20
C ILE A 351 -17.53 31.24 12.50
N LYS A 352 -18.23 31.20 13.64
CA LYS A 352 -17.59 31.45 14.95
C LYS A 352 -16.51 30.42 15.29
N LEU A 353 -16.64 29.18 14.83
CA LEU A 353 -15.68 28.10 15.10
C LEU A 353 -14.41 28.18 14.26
N LEU A 354 -14.32 29.13 13.32
CA LEU A 354 -13.06 29.46 12.64
C LEU A 354 -12.04 30.07 13.61
N GLU A 355 -12.48 30.64 14.73
CA GLU A 355 -11.62 31.18 15.80
C GLU A 355 -11.29 30.14 16.88
N ASP A 356 -11.58 28.85 16.65
CA ASP A 356 -11.30 27.83 17.66
C ASP A 356 -9.79 27.63 17.87
N LYS A 357 -9.41 27.39 19.14
CA LYS A 357 -8.01 27.14 19.50
C LYS A 357 -7.45 25.88 18.85
N SER A 358 -8.30 24.89 18.58
CA SER A 358 -7.90 23.65 17.92
C SER A 358 -7.89 23.83 16.40
N MET A 359 -6.71 23.72 15.79
CA MET A 359 -6.53 23.73 14.34
C MET A 359 -7.37 22.65 13.65
N THR A 360 -7.45 21.43 14.21
CA THR A 360 -8.29 20.35 13.69
C THR A 360 -9.76 20.75 13.60
N VAL A 361 -10.28 21.50 14.58
CA VAL A 361 -11.64 22.03 14.56
C VAL A 361 -11.79 23.07 13.44
N ARG A 362 -10.84 24.00 13.31
CA ARG A 362 -10.86 25.01 12.23
C ARG A 362 -10.85 24.37 10.84
N LEU A 363 -9.94 23.41 10.60
CA LEU A 363 -9.87 22.66 9.34
C LEU A 363 -11.18 21.93 9.04
N ALA A 364 -11.76 21.26 10.03
CA ALA A 364 -13.05 20.58 9.88
C ALA A 364 -14.18 21.56 9.53
N VAL A 365 -14.19 22.76 10.14
CA VAL A 365 -15.15 23.81 9.79
C VAL A 365 -14.98 24.28 8.35
N ILE A 366 -13.75 24.60 7.92
CA ILE A 366 -13.44 25.06 6.56
C ILE A 366 -13.86 24.01 5.53
N LYS A 367 -13.56 22.74 5.81
CA LYS A 367 -13.99 21.61 4.97
C LYS A 367 -15.51 21.48 4.93
N THR A 368 -16.17 21.48 6.08
CA THR A 368 -17.64 21.37 6.17
C THR A 368 -18.36 22.53 5.50
N MET A 369 -17.84 23.76 5.56
CA MET A 369 -18.40 24.90 4.82
C MET A 369 -18.42 24.65 3.32
N ALA A 370 -17.36 24.08 2.76
CA ALA A 370 -17.29 23.71 1.35
C ALA A 370 -18.18 22.50 1.01
N ASP A 371 -18.16 21.46 1.86
CA ASP A 371 -18.97 20.23 1.65
C ASP A 371 -20.49 20.52 1.72
N ARG A 372 -20.90 21.58 2.45
CA ARG A 372 -22.28 22.10 2.44
C ARG A 372 -22.68 22.75 1.12
N GLY A 373 -21.73 23.17 0.29
CA GLY A 373 -21.97 23.81 -0.99
C GLY A 373 -22.69 25.16 -0.90
N ASP A 374 -22.65 25.85 0.24
CA ASP A 374 -23.33 27.14 0.47
C ASP A 374 -22.40 28.31 0.14
N PRO A 375 -22.62 29.06 -0.95
CA PRO A 375 -21.75 30.17 -1.35
C PRO A 375 -21.74 31.35 -0.38
N SER A 376 -22.67 31.41 0.60
CA SER A 376 -22.68 32.48 1.60
C SER A 376 -21.47 32.46 2.53
N PHE A 377 -20.72 31.35 2.58
CA PHE A 377 -19.46 31.26 3.31
C PHE A 377 -18.27 31.91 2.58
N LEU A 378 -18.40 32.24 1.29
CA LEU A 378 -17.27 32.71 0.48
C LEU A 378 -16.65 34.01 1.01
N GLU A 379 -17.47 34.96 1.47
CA GLU A 379 -16.97 36.22 2.05
C GLU A 379 -16.12 35.95 3.30
N THR A 380 -16.64 35.11 4.21
CA THR A 380 -15.90 34.72 5.42
C THR A 380 -14.63 33.92 5.10
N LEU A 381 -14.69 32.97 4.15
CA LEU A 381 -13.50 32.20 3.79
C LEU A 381 -12.42 33.06 3.12
N ASP A 382 -12.82 34.07 2.35
CA ASP A 382 -11.90 35.07 1.80
C ASP A 382 -11.24 35.91 2.89
N GLU A 383 -12.00 36.34 3.90
CA GLU A 383 -11.48 37.06 5.08
C GLU A 383 -10.45 36.20 5.82
N VAL A 384 -10.78 34.94 6.11
CA VAL A 384 -9.83 34.02 6.77
C VAL A 384 -8.56 33.79 5.94
N LEU A 385 -8.68 33.66 4.63
CA LEU A 385 -7.52 33.56 3.75
C LEU A 385 -6.67 34.84 3.77
N ALA A 386 -7.30 36.02 3.77
CA ALA A 386 -6.59 37.29 3.83
C ALA A 386 -5.82 37.44 5.16
N ASP A 387 -6.45 37.13 6.28
CA ASP A 387 -5.83 37.17 7.61
C ASP A 387 -4.64 36.20 7.71
N ALA A 388 -4.79 34.98 7.15
CA ALA A 388 -3.71 33.99 7.11
C ALA A 388 -2.52 34.47 6.26
N LEU A 389 -2.77 35.15 5.13
CA LEU A 389 -1.72 35.73 4.29
C LEU A 389 -0.99 36.88 4.99
N GLU A 390 -1.71 37.75 5.71
CA GLU A 390 -1.12 38.84 6.49
C GLU A 390 -0.23 38.29 7.62
N ALA A 391 -0.73 37.29 8.35
CA ALA A 391 0.04 36.65 9.42
C ALA A 391 1.33 35.99 8.89
N ALA A 392 1.27 35.32 7.73
CA ALA A 392 2.44 34.69 7.11
C ALA A 392 3.49 35.71 6.64
N ALA A 393 3.09 36.93 6.28
CA ALA A 393 4.00 37.98 5.84
C ALA A 393 4.82 38.63 6.98
N ASP A 394 4.34 38.54 8.22
CA ASP A 394 4.89 39.29 9.35
C ASP A 394 6.13 38.64 10.02
N GLU A 395 6.70 37.56 9.46
CA GLU A 395 7.84 36.74 9.96
C GLU A 395 7.72 36.27 11.44
N LYS A 396 6.61 36.57 12.11
CA LYS A 396 6.36 36.36 13.55
C LYS A 396 5.32 35.28 13.85
N ALA A 397 4.71 34.68 12.83
CA ALA A 397 3.59 33.77 13.03
C ALA A 397 4.05 32.30 12.93
N ASP A 398 4.31 31.70 14.08
CA ASP A 398 4.25 30.24 14.29
C ASP A 398 2.79 29.70 14.21
N ASP A 399 1.79 30.55 13.88
CA ASP A 399 0.36 30.27 14.12
C ASP A 399 -0.41 29.73 12.89
N TYR A 400 0.13 29.83 11.66
CA TYR A 400 -0.52 29.28 10.46
C TYR A 400 0.33 28.20 9.80
N SER A 401 -0.28 27.02 9.65
CA SER A 401 0.39 25.83 9.11
C SER A 401 0.03 25.59 7.64
N GLU A 402 0.93 24.96 6.87
CA GLU A 402 0.69 24.59 5.47
C GLU A 402 -0.67 23.89 5.20
N PRO A 403 -1.16 22.99 6.09
CA PRO A 403 -2.49 22.38 5.96
C PRO A 403 -3.67 23.36 5.92
N GLU A 404 -3.60 24.50 6.61
CA GLU A 404 -4.70 25.49 6.60
C GLU A 404 -4.81 26.18 5.24
N PHE A 405 -3.68 26.54 4.62
CA PHE A 405 -3.70 27.04 3.24
C PHE A 405 -4.24 26.00 2.27
N ALA A 406 -3.79 24.74 2.38
CA ALA A 406 -4.27 23.66 1.53
C ALA A 406 -5.79 23.49 1.62
N GLN A 407 -6.34 23.46 2.83
CA GLN A 407 -7.77 23.30 3.06
C GLN A 407 -8.58 24.54 2.66
N LEU A 408 -8.10 25.76 2.92
CA LEU A 408 -8.75 27.01 2.49
C LEU A 408 -8.83 27.11 0.97
N ILE A 409 -7.71 26.91 0.28
CA ILE A 409 -7.63 27.00 -1.17
C ILE A 409 -8.53 25.94 -1.82
N ASP A 410 -8.53 24.71 -1.33
CA ASP A 410 -9.44 23.66 -1.83
C ASP A 410 -10.91 24.02 -1.57
N SER A 411 -11.27 24.43 -0.34
CA SER A 411 -12.63 24.79 0.04
C SER A 411 -13.20 25.98 -0.74
N ILE A 412 -12.45 27.09 -0.83
CA ILE A 412 -12.87 28.28 -1.60
C ILE A 412 -13.00 27.91 -3.07
N SER A 413 -12.05 27.15 -3.60
CA SER A 413 -12.10 26.68 -4.98
C SER A 413 -13.37 25.90 -5.22
N ARG A 414 -13.70 24.89 -4.40
CA ARG A 414 -14.94 24.07 -4.54
C ARG A 414 -16.18 24.94 -4.69
N LEU A 415 -16.31 25.98 -3.87
CA LEU A 415 -17.43 26.92 -3.90
C LEU A 415 -17.40 27.90 -5.09
N ARG A 416 -16.22 28.17 -5.68
CA ARG A 416 -15.99 29.07 -6.83
C ARG A 416 -15.74 28.33 -8.15
N THR A 417 -16.51 27.27 -8.41
CA THR A 417 -16.34 26.51 -9.66
C THR A 417 -16.67 27.37 -10.88
N GLY A 418 -15.69 27.58 -11.77
CA GLY A 418 -15.83 28.39 -12.98
C GLY A 418 -15.65 29.90 -12.81
N ASP A 419 -15.22 30.37 -11.65
CA ASP A 419 -14.93 31.78 -11.39
C ASP A 419 -13.55 32.19 -11.97
N GLU A 420 -13.56 32.98 -13.04
CA GLU A 420 -12.33 33.44 -13.70
C GLU A 420 -11.51 34.43 -12.85
N ALA A 421 -12.15 35.20 -11.95
CA ALA A 421 -11.41 36.09 -11.03
C ALA A 421 -10.67 35.28 -9.96
N TRP A 422 -11.28 34.19 -9.49
CA TRP A 422 -10.60 33.25 -8.59
C TRP A 422 -9.46 32.51 -9.29
N ASN A 423 -9.63 32.08 -10.55
CA ASN A 423 -8.54 31.50 -11.33
C ASN A 423 -7.34 32.46 -11.45
N ALA A 424 -7.59 33.76 -11.65
CA ALA A 424 -6.51 34.75 -11.68
C ALA A 424 -5.75 34.83 -10.34
N LYS A 425 -6.46 34.76 -9.20
CA LYS A 425 -5.81 34.68 -7.87
C LYS A 425 -5.01 33.39 -7.68
N LEU A 426 -5.54 32.24 -8.13
CA LEU A 426 -4.81 30.97 -8.06
C LEU A 426 -3.50 31.02 -8.88
N ILE A 427 -3.52 31.69 -10.04
CA ILE A 427 -2.31 31.92 -10.85
C ILE A 427 -1.27 32.75 -10.08
N GLU A 428 -1.70 33.78 -9.36
CA GLU A 428 -0.82 34.59 -8.49
C GLU A 428 -0.25 33.74 -7.34
N PHE A 429 -1.11 32.98 -6.65
CA PHE A 429 -0.71 32.12 -5.53
C PHE A 429 0.25 31.01 -5.95
N ALA A 430 0.13 30.49 -7.17
CA ALA A 430 1.07 29.52 -7.74
C ALA A 430 2.50 30.06 -7.90
N GLY A 431 2.71 31.37 -7.80
CA GLY A 431 4.03 32.02 -7.78
C GLY A 431 4.49 32.50 -6.40
N SER A 432 3.76 32.15 -5.32
CA SER A 432 4.10 32.60 -3.95
C SER A 432 5.34 31.90 -3.39
N ASP A 433 6.11 32.59 -2.55
CA ASP A 433 7.21 32.00 -1.79
C ASP A 433 6.70 31.04 -0.70
N LEU A 434 5.46 31.23 -0.23
CA LEU A 434 4.81 30.36 0.76
C LEU A 434 4.49 28.99 0.13
N GLN A 435 5.26 27.97 0.52
CA GLN A 435 5.18 26.61 -0.03
C GLN A 435 3.76 26.03 0.00
N GLY A 436 3.10 26.00 1.17
CA GLY A 436 1.75 25.45 1.32
C GLY A 436 0.71 26.14 0.42
N LEU A 437 0.77 27.46 0.29
CA LEU A 437 -0.13 28.24 -0.58
C LEU A 437 0.14 27.94 -2.06
N ARG A 438 1.42 27.95 -2.46
CA ARG A 438 1.87 27.66 -3.82
C ARG A 438 1.43 26.28 -4.27
N ASN A 439 1.75 25.26 -3.48
CA ASN A 439 1.42 23.86 -3.76
C ASN A 439 -0.09 23.65 -3.86
N ALA A 440 -0.86 24.20 -2.93
CA ALA A 440 -2.32 24.12 -2.97
C ALA A 440 -2.91 24.77 -4.23
N ALA A 441 -2.39 25.93 -4.64
CA ALA A 441 -2.84 26.63 -5.85
C ALA A 441 -2.50 25.85 -7.13
N VAL A 442 -1.26 25.36 -7.26
CA VAL A 442 -0.81 24.54 -8.40
C VAL A 442 -1.69 23.28 -8.52
N ARG A 443 -1.97 22.60 -7.41
CA ARG A 443 -2.84 21.41 -7.38
C ARG A 443 -4.26 21.70 -7.86
N VAL A 444 -4.86 22.81 -7.41
CA VAL A 444 -6.20 23.22 -7.84
C VAL A 444 -6.21 23.57 -9.33
N LEU A 445 -5.24 24.35 -9.81
CA LEU A 445 -5.11 24.69 -11.24
C LEU A 445 -5.01 23.43 -12.10
N GLY A 446 -4.17 22.48 -11.67
CA GLY A 446 -3.96 21.19 -12.32
C GLY A 446 -5.17 20.27 -12.36
N SER A 447 -6.06 20.34 -11.38
CA SER A 447 -7.26 19.49 -11.32
C SER A 447 -8.46 20.05 -12.09
N ARG A 448 -8.55 21.37 -12.26
CA ARG A 448 -9.75 22.05 -12.79
C ARG A 448 -9.63 22.50 -14.23
N SER A 449 -8.49 23.09 -14.56
CA SER A 449 -8.26 23.70 -15.87
C SER A 449 -6.77 23.62 -16.23
N PRO A 450 -6.20 22.41 -16.26
CA PRO A 450 -4.78 22.23 -16.54
C PRO A 450 -4.40 22.80 -17.91
N GLU A 451 -5.29 22.75 -18.92
CA GLU A 451 -5.04 23.31 -20.25
C GLU A 451 -4.95 24.83 -20.24
N LYS A 452 -5.76 25.51 -19.41
CA LYS A 452 -5.72 26.97 -19.26
C LYS A 452 -4.54 27.44 -18.40
N SER A 453 -4.00 26.56 -17.58
CA SER A 453 -2.97 26.87 -16.58
C SER A 453 -1.59 26.32 -16.96
N MET A 454 -1.40 25.97 -18.24
CA MET A 454 -0.17 25.33 -18.73
C MET A 454 1.09 26.11 -18.38
N ALA A 455 1.06 27.44 -18.48
CA ALA A 455 2.22 28.27 -18.16
C ALA A 455 2.63 28.19 -16.68
N GLN A 456 1.66 28.12 -15.77
CA GLN A 456 1.89 28.00 -14.33
C GLN A 456 2.39 26.60 -13.99
N LEU A 457 1.81 25.56 -14.60
CA LEU A 457 2.25 24.18 -14.40
C LEU A 457 3.67 23.95 -14.95
N GLU A 458 4.02 24.55 -16.08
CA GLU A 458 5.38 24.50 -16.63
C GLU A 458 6.39 25.20 -15.70
N ALA A 459 6.06 26.39 -15.19
CA ALA A 459 6.89 27.09 -14.22
C ALA A 459 7.08 26.27 -12.91
N ALA A 460 5.99 25.67 -12.42
CA ALA A 460 6.02 24.81 -11.23
C ALA A 460 6.83 23.53 -11.46
N LEU A 461 6.82 22.95 -12.67
CA LEU A 461 7.56 21.74 -13.01
C LEU A 461 9.09 21.92 -12.93
N VAL A 462 9.59 23.15 -13.10
CA VAL A 462 11.03 23.47 -13.06
C VAL A 462 11.42 24.23 -11.79
N HIS A 463 10.52 24.31 -10.82
CA HIS A 463 10.73 25.03 -9.56
C HIS A 463 11.85 24.40 -8.71
N GLU A 464 12.54 25.18 -7.89
CA GLU A 464 13.64 24.67 -7.05
C GLU A 464 13.17 23.69 -5.96
N ASP A 465 12.00 23.96 -5.39
CA ASP A 465 11.33 23.05 -4.46
C ASP A 465 10.77 21.81 -5.16
N TRP A 466 11.13 20.63 -4.64
CA TRP A 466 10.78 19.34 -5.23
C TRP A 466 9.29 19.01 -5.08
N SER A 467 8.65 19.45 -3.98
CA SER A 467 7.23 19.17 -3.74
C SER A 467 6.34 19.93 -4.72
N THR A 468 6.69 21.19 -5.03
CA THR A 468 6.08 21.96 -6.12
C THR A 468 6.24 21.25 -7.48
N ARG A 469 7.43 20.72 -7.77
CA ARG A 469 7.67 19.96 -9.01
C ARG A 469 6.83 18.69 -9.08
N LEU A 470 6.69 17.95 -7.97
CA LEU A 470 5.89 16.72 -7.91
C LEU A 470 4.41 17.01 -8.16
N ILE A 471 3.85 18.02 -7.51
CA ILE A 471 2.44 18.41 -7.71
C ILE A 471 2.20 18.85 -9.17
N ALA A 472 3.14 19.60 -9.76
CA ALA A 472 3.07 19.97 -11.17
C ALA A 472 3.15 18.75 -12.10
N LEU A 473 4.03 17.79 -11.80
CA LEU A 473 4.16 16.54 -12.55
C LEU A 473 2.85 15.74 -12.53
N GLU A 474 2.25 15.54 -11.35
CA GLU A 474 0.98 14.84 -11.18
C GLU A 474 -0.20 15.55 -11.88
N ALA A 475 -0.21 16.89 -11.84
CA ALA A 475 -1.19 17.70 -12.55
C ALA A 475 -1.06 17.55 -14.07
N LEU A 476 0.17 17.64 -14.59
CA LEU A 476 0.45 17.55 -16.03
C LEU A 476 0.23 16.14 -16.57
N GLU A 477 0.53 15.10 -15.79
CA GLU A 477 0.29 13.70 -16.18
C GLU A 477 -1.16 13.46 -16.62
N LYS A 478 -2.13 14.10 -15.96
CA LYS A 478 -3.57 13.96 -16.26
C LYS A 478 -3.95 14.46 -17.66
N LEU A 479 -3.20 15.40 -18.22
CA LEU A 479 -3.47 15.94 -19.56
C LEU A 479 -3.16 14.92 -20.66
N ARG A 480 -2.16 14.06 -20.44
CA ARG A 480 -1.68 13.06 -21.42
C ARG A 480 -1.54 13.63 -22.84
N THR A 481 -0.78 14.72 -23.00
CA THR A 481 -0.51 15.33 -24.32
C THR A 481 0.96 15.24 -24.72
N LYS A 482 1.23 15.30 -26.03
CA LYS A 482 2.59 15.38 -26.59
C LYS A 482 3.41 16.53 -26.01
N ALA A 483 2.80 17.70 -25.83
CA ALA A 483 3.47 18.88 -25.27
C ALA A 483 3.98 18.61 -23.85
N VAL A 484 3.16 17.98 -23.01
CA VAL A 484 3.53 17.62 -21.63
C VAL A 484 4.70 16.64 -21.59
N VAL A 485 4.71 15.63 -22.46
CA VAL A 485 5.83 14.68 -22.54
C VAL A 485 7.13 15.41 -22.88
N GLY A 486 7.10 16.35 -23.84
CA GLY A 486 8.26 17.19 -24.17
C GLY A 486 8.78 17.98 -22.96
N LEU A 487 7.90 18.60 -22.18
CA LEU A 487 8.28 19.33 -20.96
C LEU A 487 8.94 18.42 -19.91
N MET A 488 8.36 17.24 -19.67
CA MET A 488 8.89 16.26 -18.72
C MET A 488 10.25 15.71 -19.15
N ILE A 489 10.47 15.47 -20.45
CA ILE A 489 11.76 15.02 -21.00
C ILE A 489 12.84 16.09 -20.90
N ALA A 490 12.47 17.37 -21.05
CA ALA A 490 13.38 18.47 -20.83
C ALA A 490 13.80 18.57 -19.36
N GLN A 491 12.83 18.44 -18.43
CA GLN A 491 13.10 18.63 -17.01
C GLN A 491 13.81 17.44 -16.35
N ILE A 492 13.53 16.19 -16.74
CA ILE A 492 14.19 15.00 -16.17
C ILE A 492 15.72 15.04 -16.31
N GLN A 493 16.29 15.82 -17.23
CA GLN A 493 17.74 16.02 -17.34
C GLN A 493 18.35 16.67 -16.09
N ASN A 494 17.55 17.43 -15.34
CA ASN A 494 17.94 18.18 -14.15
C ASN A 494 17.53 17.47 -12.85
N GLU A 495 16.76 16.39 -12.94
CA GLU A 495 16.25 15.68 -11.77
C GLU A 495 17.24 14.66 -11.24
N THR A 496 17.17 14.42 -9.93
CA THR A 496 17.96 13.39 -9.23
C THR A 496 17.10 12.67 -8.20
N GLY A 497 17.55 11.50 -7.74
CA GLY A 497 16.84 10.71 -6.73
C GLY A 497 15.39 10.39 -7.10
N ARG A 498 14.49 10.47 -6.12
CA ARG A 498 13.04 10.19 -6.27
C ARG A 498 12.39 11.00 -7.38
N MET A 499 12.75 12.27 -7.59
CA MET A 499 12.15 13.05 -8.68
C MET A 499 12.53 12.48 -10.04
N ALA A 500 13.78 12.05 -10.24
CA ALA A 500 14.16 11.43 -11.50
C ALA A 500 13.41 10.11 -11.75
N ASP A 501 13.19 9.32 -10.69
CA ASP A 501 12.40 8.09 -10.75
C ASP A 501 10.90 8.41 -10.99
N ALA A 502 10.32 9.39 -10.31
CA ALA A 502 8.93 9.84 -10.51
C ALA A 502 8.69 10.36 -11.93
N PHE A 503 9.57 11.22 -12.45
CA PHE A 503 9.51 11.68 -13.84
C PHE A 503 9.67 10.51 -14.81
N GLY A 504 10.63 9.61 -14.55
CA GLY A 504 10.86 8.42 -15.38
C GLY A 504 9.63 7.51 -15.45
N ASP A 505 8.97 7.30 -14.31
CA ASP A 505 7.76 6.50 -14.20
C ASP A 505 6.54 7.17 -14.84
N THR A 506 6.36 8.48 -14.63
CA THR A 506 5.32 9.25 -15.32
C THR A 506 5.54 9.24 -16.83
N LEU A 507 6.76 9.46 -17.30
CA LEU A 507 7.11 9.37 -18.73
C LEU A 507 6.86 7.98 -19.28
N TRP A 508 7.20 6.94 -18.53
CA TRP A 508 6.87 5.57 -18.90
C TRP A 508 5.35 5.34 -18.99
N ARG A 509 4.55 5.85 -18.03
CA ARG A 509 3.07 5.77 -18.09
C ARG A 509 2.46 6.56 -19.26
N LEU A 510 3.17 7.55 -19.78
CA LEU A 510 2.74 8.36 -20.93
C LEU A 510 3.23 7.83 -22.28
N THR A 511 4.33 7.08 -22.32
CA THR A 511 5.04 6.72 -23.57
C THR A 511 5.27 5.21 -23.77
N GLY A 512 5.19 4.43 -22.69
CA GLY A 512 5.56 3.01 -22.65
C GLY A 512 7.06 2.72 -22.71
N GLN A 513 7.93 3.74 -22.79
CA GLN A 513 9.36 3.51 -23.04
C GLN A 513 10.17 3.24 -21.76
N PRO A 514 11.01 2.19 -21.72
CA PRO A 514 11.64 1.70 -20.49
C PRO A 514 12.97 2.40 -20.18
N PHE A 515 13.04 3.73 -20.30
CA PHE A 515 14.29 4.47 -20.04
C PHE A 515 14.51 4.83 -18.56
N ALA A 516 13.51 4.58 -17.70
CA ALA A 516 13.53 4.87 -16.27
C ALA A 516 14.00 6.32 -16.01
N LYS A 517 14.87 6.54 -15.02
CA LYS A 517 15.45 7.86 -14.71
C LYS A 517 16.48 8.39 -15.70
N ASN A 518 16.77 7.69 -16.80
CA ASN A 518 17.82 8.10 -17.73
C ASN A 518 17.34 9.22 -18.67
N GLY A 519 17.49 10.47 -18.22
CA GLY A 519 17.14 11.65 -19.01
C GLY A 519 17.79 11.66 -20.39
N ARG A 520 19.08 11.31 -20.53
CA ARG A 520 19.77 11.34 -21.83
C ARG A 520 19.12 10.40 -22.85
N SER A 521 18.68 9.22 -22.41
CA SER A 521 17.94 8.28 -23.25
C SER A 521 16.58 8.85 -23.67
N TRP A 522 15.84 9.46 -22.74
CA TRP A 522 14.58 10.15 -23.04
C TRP A 522 14.77 11.25 -24.08
N ALA A 523 15.78 12.10 -23.93
CA ALA A 523 16.05 13.21 -24.85
C ALA A 523 16.46 12.71 -26.25
N ALA A 524 17.28 11.66 -26.33
CA ALA A 524 17.66 11.04 -27.59
C ALA A 524 16.45 10.42 -28.30
N TRP A 525 15.64 9.66 -27.58
CA TRP A 525 14.42 9.07 -28.14
C TRP A 525 13.42 10.13 -28.61
N TRP A 526 13.20 11.18 -27.82
CA TRP A 526 12.27 12.26 -28.17
C TRP A 526 12.66 12.96 -29.47
N LYS A 527 13.95 13.22 -29.68
CA LYS A 527 14.45 13.87 -30.89
C LYS A 527 14.03 13.16 -32.18
N ASP A 528 13.95 11.83 -32.14
CA ASP A 528 13.64 11.00 -33.30
C ASP A 528 12.14 10.69 -33.43
N HIS A 529 11.38 10.77 -32.33
CA HIS A 529 9.98 10.32 -32.28
C HIS A 529 8.96 11.43 -32.02
N GLU A 530 9.40 12.65 -31.66
CA GLU A 530 8.51 13.76 -31.34
C GLU A 530 7.50 13.99 -32.47
N GLY A 531 7.94 14.01 -33.72
CA GLY A 531 7.10 14.29 -34.90
C GLY A 531 5.77 13.53 -34.91
N ASP A 532 5.84 12.20 -34.70
CA ASP A 532 4.73 11.27 -34.84
C ASP A 532 4.24 10.71 -33.48
N PHE A 533 4.68 11.30 -32.37
CA PHE A 533 4.35 10.80 -31.04
C PHE A 533 2.88 11.03 -30.66
N GLU A 534 2.23 9.94 -30.23
CA GLU A 534 0.95 9.96 -29.54
C GLU A 534 1.10 9.30 -28.15
N PRO A 535 0.58 9.92 -27.08
CA PRO A 535 0.57 9.33 -25.75
C PRO A 535 -0.15 7.98 -25.72
N ILE A 536 0.38 7.04 -24.95
CA ILE A 536 -0.24 5.72 -24.81
C ILE A 536 -1.64 5.84 -24.22
N ASP A 537 -2.59 5.05 -24.72
CA ASP A 537 -3.93 5.03 -24.16
C ASP A 537 -3.97 4.21 -22.84
N PRO A 538 -4.92 4.48 -21.92
CA PRO A 538 -4.98 3.79 -20.63
C PRO A 538 -5.14 2.27 -20.71
N LYS A 539 -5.70 1.72 -21.79
CA LYS A 539 -5.86 0.26 -21.95
C LYS A 539 -4.54 -0.38 -22.33
N SER A 540 -3.80 0.22 -23.26
CA SER A 540 -2.46 -0.24 -23.64
C SER A 540 -1.45 -0.08 -22.49
N LEU A 541 -1.60 0.97 -21.66
CA LEU A 541 -0.78 1.16 -20.46
C LEU A 541 -0.93 -0.02 -19.48
N ARG A 542 -2.16 -0.47 -19.20
CA ARG A 542 -2.38 -1.62 -18.30
C ARG A 542 -1.65 -2.88 -18.77
N ALA A 543 -1.64 -3.14 -20.07
CA ALA A 543 -0.90 -4.28 -20.63
C ALA A 543 0.62 -4.12 -20.46
N LEU A 544 1.14 -2.90 -20.58
CA LEU A 544 2.56 -2.61 -20.30
C LEU A 544 2.89 -2.64 -18.80
N GLU A 545 1.96 -2.27 -17.93
CA GLU A 545 2.10 -2.42 -16.47
C GLU A 545 2.21 -3.88 -16.09
N GLU A 546 1.32 -4.74 -16.60
CA GLU A 546 1.41 -6.18 -16.43
C GLU A 546 2.73 -6.75 -16.98
N GLU A 547 3.21 -6.24 -18.12
CA GLU A 547 4.49 -6.63 -18.73
C GLU A 547 5.71 -6.17 -17.92
N ARG A 548 5.72 -4.91 -17.47
CA ARG A 548 6.82 -4.32 -16.70
C ARG A 548 6.91 -4.97 -15.34
N GLU A 549 5.77 -5.20 -14.69
CA GLU A 549 5.71 -5.93 -13.44
C GLU A 549 6.21 -7.35 -13.64
N ARG A 550 5.78 -8.02 -14.72
CA ARG A 550 6.34 -9.32 -15.10
C ARG A 550 7.87 -9.26 -15.26
N ARG A 551 8.42 -8.33 -16.04
CA ARG A 551 9.89 -8.20 -16.24
C ARG A 551 10.66 -7.80 -14.99
N ARG A 552 10.08 -6.95 -14.13
CA ARG A 552 10.63 -6.62 -12.81
C ARG A 552 10.75 -7.89 -11.96
N LEU A 553 9.73 -8.75 -12.00
CA LEU A 553 9.77 -10.08 -11.39
C LEU A 553 10.75 -11.02 -12.09
N GLU A 554 11.16 -10.77 -13.34
CA GLU A 554 12.16 -11.58 -14.07
C GLU A 554 13.61 -11.18 -13.75
N GLU A 555 13.88 -9.88 -13.57
CA GLU A 555 15.22 -9.30 -13.41
C GLU A 555 15.66 -9.17 -11.93
N SER A 556 14.72 -9.23 -11.00
CA SER A 556 14.94 -9.14 -9.56
C SER A 556 15.78 -10.31 -9.02
N SER A 557 17.10 -10.14 -9.04
CA SER A 557 18.05 -10.98 -8.31
C SER A 557 19.12 -10.17 -7.56
N LYS A 558 18.98 -8.82 -7.50
CA LYS A 558 20.06 -7.92 -7.05
C LYS A 558 19.64 -6.64 -6.31
N ALA A 559 18.40 -6.51 -5.88
CA ALA A 559 18.02 -5.40 -4.99
C ALA A 559 18.26 -5.78 -3.52
N PRO A 560 18.70 -4.86 -2.65
CA PRO A 560 18.90 -5.16 -1.24
C PRO A 560 17.58 -5.24 -0.46
N ASP A 561 17.32 -6.40 0.15
CA ASP A 561 16.15 -6.63 1.01
C ASP A 561 16.34 -6.07 2.43
N PHE A 562 15.34 -5.37 2.95
CA PHE A 562 15.13 -5.10 4.38
C PHE A 562 13.83 -5.75 4.82
N PHE A 563 13.87 -6.92 5.47
CA PHE A 563 12.67 -7.72 5.77
C PHE A 563 11.78 -8.08 4.56
N GLY A 564 12.30 -7.99 3.33
CA GLY A 564 11.53 -8.13 2.09
C GLY A 564 10.93 -6.83 1.55
N LEU A 565 11.06 -5.71 2.28
CA LEU A 565 10.75 -4.37 1.77
C LEU A 565 11.87 -3.89 0.84
N ARG A 566 11.48 -3.43 -0.35
CA ARG A 566 12.38 -2.77 -1.29
C ARG A 566 12.36 -1.26 -1.07
N ILE A 567 13.42 -0.72 -0.49
CA ILE A 567 13.58 0.73 -0.29
C ILE A 567 14.26 1.30 -1.53
N GLU A 568 13.46 1.89 -2.44
CA GLU A 568 13.96 2.48 -3.70
C GLU A 568 14.41 3.94 -3.55
N SER A 569 14.19 4.55 -2.37
CA SER A 569 14.46 5.95 -2.10
C SER A 569 15.91 6.28 -1.77
N THR A 570 16.31 7.52 -2.12
CA THR A 570 17.59 8.14 -1.74
C THR A 570 17.50 9.06 -0.51
N ARG A 571 16.35 9.19 0.17
CA ARG A 571 16.11 10.10 1.31
C ARG A 571 15.20 9.45 2.36
N VAL A 572 15.75 8.47 3.08
CA VAL A 572 14.97 7.57 3.96
C VAL A 572 15.20 7.85 5.45
N THR A 573 14.12 7.97 6.21
CA THR A 573 14.18 8.00 7.68
C THR A 573 13.65 6.69 8.24
N PHE A 574 14.43 6.03 9.10
CA PHE A 574 14.00 4.85 9.84
C PHE A 574 13.50 5.27 11.23
N VAL A 575 12.26 4.94 11.57
CA VAL A 575 11.68 5.16 12.90
C VAL A 575 11.58 3.81 13.60
N VAL A 576 12.29 3.64 14.70
CA VAL A 576 12.50 2.34 15.35
C VAL A 576 11.99 2.38 16.78
N ASP A 577 11.04 1.49 17.07
CA ASP A 577 10.49 1.30 18.40
C ASP A 577 11.54 0.67 19.31
N VAL A 578 11.79 1.31 20.45
CA VAL A 578 12.63 0.81 21.53
C VAL A 578 11.85 0.71 22.83
N SER A 579 10.54 0.50 22.78
CA SER A 579 9.68 0.31 23.95
C SER A 579 9.93 -1.03 24.66
N GLY A 580 9.36 -1.18 25.86
CA GLY A 580 9.59 -2.36 26.71
C GLY A 580 9.11 -3.68 26.11
N SER A 581 8.09 -3.67 25.24
CA SER A 581 7.58 -4.88 24.54
C SER A 581 8.63 -5.48 23.62
N MET A 582 9.58 -4.70 23.12
CA MET A 582 10.64 -5.17 22.25
C MET A 582 11.63 -6.14 22.94
N GLU A 583 11.58 -6.28 24.27
CA GLU A 583 12.29 -7.32 25.03
C GLU A 583 11.60 -8.70 24.97
N GLU A 584 10.34 -8.76 24.52
CA GLU A 584 9.61 -10.02 24.39
C GLU A 584 10.24 -10.93 23.32
N PRO A 585 10.16 -12.26 23.51
CA PRO A 585 10.57 -13.21 22.47
C PRO A 585 9.58 -13.18 21.30
N THR A 586 10.10 -13.33 20.07
CA THR A 586 9.27 -13.63 18.90
C THR A 586 8.63 -15.00 19.05
N LEU A 587 7.53 -15.24 18.34
CA LEU A 587 6.93 -16.56 18.31
C LEU A 587 7.67 -17.47 17.32
N THR A 588 7.44 -18.77 17.43
CA THR A 588 8.01 -19.78 16.52
C THR A 588 6.90 -20.54 15.80
N ARG A 589 7.28 -21.36 14.81
CA ARG A 589 6.33 -22.15 14.00
C ARG A 589 5.63 -23.27 14.80
N TYR A 590 6.20 -23.66 15.94
CA TYR A 590 5.69 -24.74 16.78
C TYR A 590 5.07 -24.20 18.06
N ALA A 591 3.96 -24.81 18.49
CA ALA A 591 3.29 -24.42 19.72
C ALA A 591 4.21 -24.62 20.95
N GLY A 592 4.37 -23.58 21.77
CA GLY A 592 5.12 -23.64 23.03
C GLY A 592 6.62 -23.33 22.96
N GLU A 593 7.19 -23.05 21.79
CA GLU A 593 8.60 -22.65 21.61
C GLU A 593 8.77 -21.12 21.49
N LYS A 594 9.83 -20.56 22.10
CA LYS A 594 10.14 -19.12 22.12
C LYS A 594 11.32 -18.79 21.20
N GLY A 595 11.17 -17.76 20.38
CA GLY A 595 12.20 -17.26 19.47
C GLY A 595 13.16 -16.25 20.11
N PRO A 596 14.08 -15.64 19.31
CA PRO A 596 14.92 -14.54 19.76
C PRO A 596 14.10 -13.31 20.17
N LYS A 597 14.71 -12.35 20.86
CA LYS A 597 14.01 -11.11 21.24
C LYS A 597 13.69 -10.25 20.01
N ARG A 598 12.55 -9.56 20.03
CA ARG A 598 12.12 -8.65 18.95
C ARG A 598 13.16 -7.58 18.65
N MET A 599 13.74 -6.97 19.69
CA MET A 599 14.82 -5.97 19.56
C MET A 599 16.06 -6.50 18.84
N ASP A 600 16.45 -7.75 19.10
CA ASP A 600 17.64 -8.34 18.47
C ASP A 600 17.40 -8.59 16.97
N VAL A 601 16.18 -9.01 16.62
CA VAL A 601 15.76 -9.17 15.21
C VAL A 601 15.73 -7.81 14.51
N ALA A 602 15.13 -6.79 15.13
CA ALA A 602 15.04 -5.44 14.59
C ALA A 602 16.43 -4.82 14.32
N LYS A 603 17.35 -4.89 15.29
CA LYS A 603 18.72 -4.38 15.13
C LYS A 603 19.46 -5.03 13.99
N LYS A 604 19.46 -6.37 13.95
CA LYS A 604 20.19 -7.13 12.92
C LYS A 604 19.77 -6.74 11.51
N GLN A 605 18.48 -6.48 11.34
CA GLN A 605 17.91 -6.18 10.05
C GLN A 605 18.12 -4.71 9.69
N LEU A 606 17.99 -3.80 10.66
CA LEU A 606 18.25 -2.38 10.44
C LEU A 606 19.70 -2.14 10.02
N ASP A 607 20.62 -2.85 10.67
CA ASP A 607 22.03 -2.87 10.32
C ASP A 607 22.24 -3.36 8.88
N LEU A 608 21.61 -4.47 8.50
CA LEU A 608 21.65 -5.01 7.14
C LEU A 608 21.08 -4.04 6.10
N ALA A 609 20.00 -3.33 6.41
CA ALA A 609 19.43 -2.30 5.54
C ALA A 609 20.46 -1.19 5.26
N ILE A 610 21.04 -0.63 6.32
CA ILE A 610 21.95 0.52 6.23
C ILE A 610 23.23 0.15 5.50
N GLU A 611 23.80 -1.03 5.77
CA GLU A 611 24.95 -1.53 5.03
C GLU A 611 24.68 -1.55 3.52
N ARG A 612 23.47 -1.95 3.14
CA ARG A 612 23.04 -2.13 1.76
C ARG A 612 22.55 -0.87 1.03
N LEU A 613 22.29 0.24 1.74
CA LEU A 613 21.86 1.50 1.11
C LEU A 613 22.87 2.00 0.07
N ASP A 614 22.42 2.72 -0.96
CA ASP A 614 23.33 3.39 -1.89
C ASP A 614 24.22 4.40 -1.13
N PRO A 615 25.55 4.45 -1.36
CA PRO A 615 26.41 5.43 -0.72
C PRO A 615 26.03 6.90 -0.97
N ALA A 616 25.28 7.19 -2.03
CA ALA A 616 24.75 8.52 -2.33
C ALA A 616 23.41 8.81 -1.64
N ALA A 617 22.72 7.80 -1.10
CA ALA A 617 21.47 8.00 -0.38
C ALA A 617 21.71 8.76 0.93
N LEU A 618 20.76 9.60 1.29
CA LEU A 618 20.66 10.28 2.57
C LEU A 618 19.74 9.45 3.47
N PHE A 619 20.14 9.25 4.73
CA PHE A 619 19.35 8.52 5.69
C PHE A 619 19.48 9.09 7.10
N ASN A 620 18.48 8.81 7.93
CA ASN A 620 18.55 9.06 9.38
C ASN A 620 17.83 7.96 10.15
N ILE A 621 18.13 7.84 11.43
CA ILE A 621 17.51 6.89 12.35
C ILE A 621 16.93 7.67 13.51
N LEU A 622 15.63 7.55 13.72
CA LEU A 622 14.91 8.00 14.89
C LEU A 622 14.51 6.78 15.70
N THR A 623 14.69 6.86 17.01
CA THR A 623 14.25 5.83 17.95
C THR A 623 13.25 6.43 18.90
N PHE A 624 12.25 5.64 19.32
CA PHE A 624 11.21 6.15 20.20
C PHE A 624 10.85 5.17 21.30
N SER A 625 10.60 5.73 22.49
CA SER A 625 9.88 5.07 23.57
C SER A 625 8.95 6.06 24.28
N PHE A 626 9.34 6.63 25.41
CA PHE A 626 8.69 7.82 25.97
C PHE A 626 9.10 9.08 25.18
N ASP A 627 10.40 9.22 24.95
CA ASP A 627 11.01 10.31 24.20
C ASP A 627 11.44 9.82 22.81
N VAL A 628 11.59 10.77 21.88
CA VAL A 628 12.13 10.53 20.55
C VAL A 628 13.60 10.96 20.53
N ASN A 629 14.47 10.08 20.06
CA ASN A 629 15.90 10.34 19.96
C ASN A 629 16.40 10.08 18.54
N GLY A 630 17.08 11.04 17.93
CA GLY A 630 17.74 10.88 16.64
C GLY A 630 19.19 10.43 16.76
N TRP A 631 19.67 9.67 15.77
CA TRP A 631 21.09 9.44 15.57
C TRP A 631 21.82 10.73 15.14
N LYS A 632 21.20 11.49 14.22
CA LYS A 632 21.61 12.82 13.76
C LYS A 632 20.41 13.76 13.74
N ASP A 633 20.68 15.07 13.70
CA ASP A 633 19.65 16.13 13.65
C ASP A 633 18.95 16.23 12.28
N ALA A 634 19.57 15.72 11.21
CA ALA A 634 19.04 15.75 9.84
C ALA A 634 19.54 14.56 9.01
N LEU A 635 18.90 14.34 7.87
CA LEU A 635 19.32 13.36 6.87
C LEU A 635 20.82 13.45 6.53
N THR A 636 21.53 12.33 6.69
CA THR A 636 22.99 12.24 6.53
C THR A 636 23.36 11.31 5.38
N ARG A 637 24.36 11.66 4.58
CA ARG A 637 24.81 10.84 3.45
C ARG A 637 25.38 9.49 3.92
N GLY A 638 24.99 8.42 3.23
CA GLY A 638 25.41 7.03 3.42
C GLY A 638 26.87 6.71 3.11
N SER A 639 27.82 7.56 3.51
CA SER A 639 29.24 7.25 3.40
C SER A 639 29.62 6.02 4.23
N VAL A 640 30.77 5.41 3.93
CA VAL A 640 31.25 4.24 4.67
C VAL A 640 31.40 4.55 6.16
N GLU A 641 31.86 5.76 6.48
CA GLU A 641 32.01 6.25 7.86
C GLU A 641 30.65 6.46 8.53
N ALA A 642 29.71 7.10 7.84
CA ALA A 642 28.36 7.33 8.35
C ALA A 642 27.61 6.02 8.63
N LYS A 643 27.77 5.02 7.76
CA LYS A 643 27.20 3.68 7.96
C LYS A 643 27.81 2.99 9.19
N ALA A 644 29.12 3.08 9.38
CA ALA A 644 29.78 2.52 10.56
C ALA A 644 29.30 3.19 11.87
N GLU A 645 29.18 4.53 11.88
CA GLU A 645 28.61 5.28 13.02
C GLU A 645 27.15 4.88 13.31
N ALA A 646 26.35 4.67 12.27
CA ALA A 646 24.97 4.20 12.40
C ALA A 646 24.90 2.78 12.98
N SER A 647 25.74 1.84 12.51
CA SER A 647 25.84 0.49 13.06
C SER A 647 26.21 0.49 14.55
N GLU A 648 27.15 1.36 14.96
CA GLU A 648 27.49 1.55 16.38
C GLU A 648 26.29 2.05 17.19
N TYR A 649 25.57 3.06 16.68
CA TYR A 649 24.35 3.57 17.30
C TYR A 649 23.30 2.46 17.47
N ILE A 650 23.04 1.66 16.42
CA ILE A 650 22.07 0.55 16.44
C ILE A 650 22.45 -0.50 17.48
N SER A 651 23.73 -0.87 17.55
CA SER A 651 24.23 -1.85 18.53
C SER A 651 23.98 -1.39 19.98
N SER A 652 24.00 -0.07 20.20
CA SER A 652 23.84 0.56 21.51
C SER A 652 22.38 0.60 22.00
N LEU A 653 21.39 0.49 21.09
CA LEU A 653 19.97 0.63 21.43
C LEU A 653 19.53 -0.37 22.51
N ARG A 654 18.60 0.04 23.38
CA ARG A 654 18.05 -0.80 24.45
C ARG A 654 16.55 -0.58 24.52
N ALA A 655 15.82 -1.67 24.67
CA ALA A 655 14.37 -1.63 24.81
C ALA A 655 13.97 -1.20 26.24
N GLY A 656 12.99 -0.32 26.34
CA GLY A 656 12.47 0.21 27.59
C GLY A 656 11.59 1.45 27.37
N GLY A 657 10.55 1.57 28.20
CA GLY A 657 9.62 2.70 28.17
C GLY A 657 8.30 2.41 27.45
N GLY A 658 7.47 3.44 27.31
CA GLY A 658 6.22 3.39 26.54
C GLY A 658 6.45 3.47 25.03
N THR A 659 5.37 3.60 24.26
CA THR A 659 5.35 3.59 22.78
C THR A 659 4.81 4.92 22.28
N ASN A 660 5.67 5.93 22.08
CA ASN A 660 5.31 7.26 21.59
C ASN A 660 5.43 7.37 20.07
N LEU A 661 4.54 6.65 19.36
CA LEU A 661 4.52 6.65 17.90
C LEU A 661 4.23 8.04 17.33
N TYR A 662 3.33 8.81 17.95
CA TYR A 662 2.93 10.12 17.45
C TYR A 662 4.10 11.09 17.35
N SER A 663 4.84 11.30 18.45
CA SER A 663 5.99 12.22 18.44
C SER A 663 7.09 11.73 17.50
N ALA A 664 7.25 10.42 17.33
CA ALA A 664 8.25 9.86 16.42
C ALA A 664 7.91 10.16 14.95
N LEU A 665 6.63 10.03 14.59
CA LEU A 665 6.14 10.42 13.26
C LEU A 665 6.25 11.93 13.06
N GLN A 666 5.87 12.73 14.06
CA GLN A 666 6.02 14.19 14.00
C GLN A 666 7.47 14.60 13.73
N ALA A 667 8.41 14.09 14.52
CA ALA A 667 9.84 14.38 14.36
C ALA A 667 10.39 13.94 13.00
N ALA A 668 9.85 12.85 12.42
CA ALA A 668 10.21 12.43 11.07
C ALA A 668 9.69 13.42 10.00
N PHE A 669 8.45 13.91 10.16
CA PHE A 669 7.84 14.90 9.27
C PHE A 669 8.39 16.32 9.45
N ASP A 670 9.07 16.62 10.56
CA ASP A 670 9.76 17.90 10.76
C ASP A 670 10.97 18.06 9.82
N ASP A 671 11.57 16.97 9.31
CA ASP A 671 12.58 17.05 8.24
C ASP A 671 11.87 17.27 6.89
N PRO A 672 11.99 18.46 6.26
CA PRO A 672 11.29 18.79 5.01
C PRO A 672 11.83 18.04 3.79
N GLU A 673 13.02 17.46 3.90
CA GLU A 673 13.66 16.79 2.78
C GLU A 673 13.44 15.27 2.78
N MET A 674 12.86 14.68 3.84
CA MET A 674 12.48 13.26 3.84
C MET A 674 11.40 12.98 2.78
N ASP A 675 11.58 11.88 2.04
CA ASP A 675 10.61 11.41 1.05
C ASP A 675 10.08 9.99 1.31
N THR A 676 10.76 9.22 2.18
CA THR A 676 10.40 7.85 2.53
C THR A 676 10.63 7.61 4.01
N LEU A 677 9.64 7.02 4.66
CA LEU A 677 9.63 6.70 6.08
C LEU A 677 9.49 5.19 6.26
N VAL A 678 10.33 4.58 7.08
CA VAL A 678 10.21 3.16 7.44
C VAL A 678 10.00 3.05 8.94
N VAL A 679 8.80 2.63 9.35
CA VAL A 679 8.43 2.51 10.76
C VAL A 679 8.51 1.06 11.20
N LEU A 680 9.36 0.76 12.19
CA LEU A 680 9.44 -0.55 12.83
C LEU A 680 8.87 -0.44 14.25
N SER A 681 7.81 -1.19 14.55
CA SER A 681 7.17 -1.17 15.88
C SER A 681 6.50 -2.49 16.23
N ASP A 682 6.39 -2.77 17.53
CA ASP A 682 5.81 -3.99 18.08
C ASP A 682 4.61 -3.73 19.01
N GLY A 683 4.03 -2.53 18.97
CA GLY A 683 2.98 -2.13 19.90
C GLY A 683 2.02 -1.05 19.41
N GLU A 684 0.87 -0.98 20.06
CA GLU A 684 -0.04 0.16 19.94
C GLU A 684 0.56 1.39 20.67
N PRO A 685 0.28 2.61 20.20
CA PRO A 685 0.74 3.82 20.89
C PRO A 685 0.20 3.86 22.32
N SER A 686 1.09 4.03 23.30
CA SER A 686 0.74 3.96 24.73
C SER A 686 1.01 5.25 25.50
N VAL A 687 1.85 6.13 24.97
CA VAL A 687 2.24 7.40 25.59
C VAL A 687 2.45 8.48 24.51
N GLY A 688 2.40 9.75 24.89
CA GLY A 688 2.51 10.89 23.98
C GLY A 688 1.27 11.80 24.03
N ASP A 689 1.33 12.93 23.33
CA ASP A 689 0.23 13.90 23.28
C ASP A 689 -1.01 13.33 22.59
N ILE A 690 -0.80 12.43 21.63
CA ILE A 690 -1.84 11.68 20.93
C ILE A 690 -1.47 10.20 20.97
N THR A 691 -2.28 9.40 21.65
CA THR A 691 -2.11 7.94 21.72
C THR A 691 -3.15 7.20 20.90
N GLU A 692 -4.19 7.89 20.43
CA GLU A 692 -5.30 7.26 19.74
C GLU A 692 -4.95 7.00 18.25
N PRO A 693 -5.01 5.74 17.77
CA PRO A 693 -4.61 5.40 16.41
C PRO A 693 -5.26 6.21 15.29
N GLY A 694 -6.57 6.47 15.40
CA GLY A 694 -7.32 7.24 14.41
C GLY A 694 -6.85 8.69 14.30
N MET A 695 -6.56 9.32 15.44
CA MET A 695 -6.01 10.68 15.49
C MET A 695 -4.62 10.77 14.86
N ILE A 696 -3.74 9.80 15.17
CA ILE A 696 -2.38 9.76 14.60
C ILE A 696 -2.47 9.62 13.08
N ARG A 697 -3.32 8.72 12.57
CA ARG A 697 -3.55 8.53 11.14
C ARG A 697 -4.03 9.83 10.46
N GLU A 698 -5.00 10.53 11.02
CA GLU A 698 -5.53 11.78 10.47
C GLU A 698 -4.47 12.90 10.47
N GLN A 699 -3.67 12.98 11.53
CA GLN A 699 -2.61 13.98 11.62
C GLN A 699 -1.48 13.70 10.62
N VAL A 700 -1.09 12.44 10.44
CA VAL A 700 -0.11 12.04 9.42
C VAL A 700 -0.66 12.30 8.02
N ALA A 701 -1.93 11.99 7.74
CA ALA A 701 -2.55 12.31 6.46
C ALA A 701 -2.54 13.82 6.18
N THR A 702 -2.72 14.63 7.23
CA THR A 702 -2.64 16.09 7.16
C THR A 702 -1.22 16.57 6.85
N TRP A 703 -0.19 16.05 7.54
CA TRP A 703 1.21 16.37 7.25
C TRP A 703 1.66 15.91 5.87
N ASN A 704 1.10 14.79 5.39
CA ASN A 704 1.50 14.17 4.14
C ASN A 704 0.72 14.66 2.92
N GLN A 705 -0.27 15.55 3.11
CA GLN A 705 -1.23 15.95 2.07
C GLN A 705 -0.57 16.51 0.80
N GLU A 706 0.53 17.26 0.95
CA GLU A 706 1.26 17.85 -0.19
C GLU A 706 2.66 17.24 -0.37
N ARG A 707 3.16 16.48 0.62
CA ARG A 707 4.51 15.91 0.61
C ARG A 707 4.57 14.53 -0.03
N HIS A 708 3.47 13.77 0.03
CA HIS A 708 3.35 12.44 -0.58
C HIS A 708 4.54 11.51 -0.20
N VAL A 709 5.02 11.58 1.04
CA VAL A 709 6.01 10.67 1.63
C VAL A 709 5.45 9.25 1.61
N ILE A 710 6.24 8.29 1.14
CA ILE A 710 5.89 6.87 1.18
C ILE A 710 6.26 6.31 2.56
N ILE A 711 5.30 5.70 3.25
CA ILE A 711 5.50 5.14 4.59
C ILE A 711 5.46 3.62 4.47
N HIS A 712 6.57 2.94 4.72
CA HIS A 712 6.60 1.49 4.89
C HIS A 712 6.53 1.15 6.38
N THR A 713 5.92 0.02 6.72
CA THR A 713 5.83 -0.43 8.11
C THR A 713 6.31 -1.87 8.29
N VAL A 714 6.99 -2.10 9.42
CA VAL A 714 7.45 -3.41 9.86
C VAL A 714 6.87 -3.67 11.24
N GLN A 715 6.01 -4.67 11.34
CA GLN A 715 5.32 -5.06 12.56
C GLN A 715 6.03 -6.26 13.17
N VAL A 716 6.37 -6.21 14.45
CA VAL A 716 7.04 -7.33 15.13
C VAL A 716 6.14 -7.88 16.24
N GLY A 717 5.94 -9.20 16.28
CA GLY A 717 5.25 -9.88 17.39
C GLY A 717 3.74 -9.58 17.52
N GLY A 718 3.12 -9.00 16.52
CA GLY A 718 1.68 -8.70 16.50
C GLY A 718 1.24 -8.03 15.19
N GLN A 719 -0.08 -7.85 15.06
CA GLN A 719 -0.68 -7.04 14.00
C GLN A 719 -1.24 -5.74 14.57
N PHE A 720 -0.79 -4.62 14.02
CA PHE A 720 -1.18 -3.29 14.48
C PHE A 720 -1.83 -2.51 13.34
N LYS A 721 -3.16 -2.36 13.43
CA LYS A 721 -3.98 -1.74 12.37
C LYS A 721 -3.49 -0.35 11.97
N ILE A 722 -2.96 0.43 12.93
CA ILE A 722 -2.36 1.74 12.65
C ILE A 722 -1.20 1.66 11.66
N LEU A 723 -0.30 0.69 11.79
CA LEU A 723 0.85 0.56 10.92
C LEU A 723 0.41 0.14 9.50
N GLU A 724 -0.59 -0.73 9.39
CA GLU A 724 -1.22 -1.06 8.10
C GLU A 724 -1.86 0.16 7.45
N TRP A 725 -2.58 0.97 8.22
CA TRP A 725 -3.20 2.20 7.72
C TRP A 725 -2.18 3.21 7.22
N LEU A 726 -1.12 3.47 7.99
CA LEU A 726 -0.06 4.42 7.60
C LEU A 726 0.61 3.99 6.29
N ALA A 727 0.88 2.69 6.13
CA ALA A 727 1.44 2.18 4.89
C ALA A 727 0.46 2.30 3.73
N LYS A 728 -0.77 1.80 3.91
CA LYS A 728 -1.80 1.82 2.86
C LYS A 728 -2.12 3.24 2.38
N ASP A 729 -2.27 4.19 3.30
CA ASP A 729 -2.66 5.57 2.97
C ASP A 729 -1.57 6.32 2.18
N SER A 730 -0.31 5.92 2.34
CA SER A 730 0.84 6.51 1.63
C SER A 730 1.28 5.73 0.40
N GLY A 731 0.64 4.58 0.11
CA GLY A 731 1.04 3.66 -0.96
C GLY A 731 2.29 2.83 -0.65
N GLY A 732 2.70 2.75 0.61
CA GLY A 732 3.78 1.89 1.07
C GLY A 732 3.33 0.47 1.40
N GLU A 733 4.27 -0.32 1.91
CA GLU A 733 4.09 -1.76 2.18
C GLU A 733 4.19 -2.06 3.68
N THR A 734 3.44 -3.06 4.14
CA THR A 734 3.52 -3.58 5.50
C THR A 734 4.12 -4.99 5.48
N VAL A 735 5.13 -5.21 6.33
CA VAL A 735 5.66 -6.54 6.62
C VAL A 735 5.37 -6.90 8.06
N ALA A 736 4.79 -8.09 8.28
CA ALA A 736 4.58 -8.65 9.61
C ALA A 736 5.61 -9.74 9.90
N ILE A 737 6.24 -9.63 11.06
CA ILE A 737 7.21 -10.59 11.60
C ILE A 737 6.59 -11.20 12.85
N PRO A 738 6.41 -12.53 12.87
CA PRO A 738 5.77 -13.22 13.99
C PRO A 738 6.58 -13.25 15.29
#